data_AF-A0A2V8VQE2-F1
#
_entry.id   AF-A0A2V8VQE2-F1
#
_cell.length_a   1.000
_cell.length_b   1.000
_cell.length_c   1.000
_cell.angle_alpha   90.00
_cell.angle_beta   90.00
_cell.angle_gamma   90.00
#
_symmetry.space_group_name_H-M   'P 1'
#
loop_
_entity.id
_entity.type
_entity.pdbx_description
1 polymer ?
#
loop_
_entity_poly.entity_id
_entity_poly.type
_entity_poly.pdbx_seq_one_letter_code
_entity_poly.pdbx_strand_id
1 'polypeptide(L)'
;MTSSVLPSARSSHHAGAFVLCAALLGIATVLGLERSQNRPRSSPPSPAGADYDEAVRLYVAGHFQEALEAINRASAADGWSAALRALAGWCRLRAGALAAAEAEFRAALKLDAGAVDPHVGLGYVLLRRGSSTEAEDQFRFALRRDASNLDAQKGLGLALRDQKKYSDATQAFRDALRLKPGDAEAEGLLQQALAAGDGGREERPRGPATGTAIRVVAQARDGRFFVREGGRFRPLFVKGVNMGVALPGRFPAEFPPDEATYRSFLSAIAGMGANAVRLYTLLPPSFYAALRRHNDAARSAPLWLLQGIWTEPPAGDDYDGDVFVRQFRGEIRRVIDAVHGNLDLEARPGHASGMYRADISPHVLGYILGREWEPLSVRTYDGWFAKGHRESFAGAYFTARLEDGATPFEQWLARTMDFAVEYETGDYRQQRPISFVNWPTLDPLRHPTESTAPEEGAFLRAMGEEETAEMIEEYGECEDCVGVDAARIVPTPDARGGIFATYHAYPYYPDFMNLDPGYSRARDSKGPSNFIGYLRDLKTHHGAQPVLIGETGVPSSRGIAHLQPQGWNHGGHTERAQGEIDARLMMDIDEAGLAGGVLFALLDEWFKRNWMVFDFEVPAERKPLWLNVLDPEENYGLLAARPGATSWKVKVDGRAEDWNGVAPLVTRPEGGPERPFKDGYDRARTLRGLAVTSDEAYLYIRLDVDRLDADGDGAPDWGKVAYLIGIDTYDARRGDHRLPITDKAVSPAGLEFCLVLDGAATSRLLVDTPYDLQTKRHHRPYGSVENADGRFMEIKVETNRRRVGRDGTVYPAQQSSRSQLIHGSMDRRDRDSSTLTDWAARTDSNTIEIRLGWGLLNVTDPSSRSVLSDDPDNLKNVGCTRTAGFRFYAAAIKPEGAAGGRTPIEARLADRLPPGDLAQPSDLPMYAWRGWDEPTYHIEKKEGWSILKRAFEALPAHREAP
;
A
#
# COMPACT_ATOMS: atom_id res chain seq x y z
N MET A 1 -13.07 -7.61 -0.53
CA MET A 1 -11.73 -8.00 -1.04
C MET A 1 -10.62 -7.31 -0.29
N THR A 2 -10.78 -6.04 0.10
CA THR A 2 -9.77 -5.40 0.96
C THR A 2 -9.78 -5.94 2.39
N SER A 3 -10.75 -6.79 2.76
CA SER A 3 -10.82 -7.43 4.09
C SER A 3 -10.89 -8.97 4.11
N SER A 4 -11.02 -9.67 2.97
CA SER A 4 -11.36 -11.11 2.94
C SER A 4 -10.24 -12.07 2.52
N VAL A 5 -8.98 -11.63 2.56
CA VAL A 5 -7.78 -12.51 2.43
C VAL A 5 -6.77 -12.21 3.54
N LEU A 6 -7.24 -12.26 4.79
CA LEU A 6 -6.41 -12.74 5.89
C LEU A 6 -6.70 -14.25 6.00
N PRO A 7 -5.82 -15.14 5.49
CA PRO A 7 -5.92 -16.54 5.89
C PRO A 7 -5.82 -16.57 7.42
N SER A 8 -6.74 -17.29 8.06
CA SER A 8 -6.80 -17.37 9.52
C SER A 8 -5.55 -18.08 10.06
N ALA A 9 -4.50 -17.30 10.31
CA ALA A 9 -3.32 -17.72 11.04
C ALA A 9 -3.73 -17.97 12.50
N ARG A 10 -4.33 -19.14 12.74
CA ARG A 10 -4.61 -19.66 14.08
C ARG A 10 -3.30 -19.63 14.86
N SER A 11 -3.23 -18.73 15.83
CA SER A 11 -2.07 -18.56 16.68
C SER A 11 -1.75 -19.88 17.39
N SER A 12 -0.61 -20.48 17.04
CA SER A 12 0.00 -21.50 17.87
C SER A 12 0.38 -20.85 19.20
N HIS A 13 -0.32 -21.24 20.26
CA HIS A 13 -0.06 -20.73 21.60
C HIS A 13 1.28 -21.26 22.17
N HIS A 14 1.81 -20.47 23.11
CA HIS A 14 3.05 -20.67 23.90
C HIS A 14 4.34 -20.18 23.20
N ALA A 15 5.25 -19.44 23.86
CA ALA A 15 5.34 -19.10 25.29
C ALA A 15 5.43 -17.58 25.52
N GLY A 16 4.98 -17.12 26.69
CA GLY A 16 4.98 -15.69 27.05
C GLY A 16 5.85 -15.36 28.27
N ALA A 17 5.91 -14.05 28.52
CA ALA A 17 6.34 -13.38 29.75
C ALA A 17 7.81 -13.51 30.19
N PHE A 18 8.51 -12.37 30.16
CA PHE A 18 8.90 -11.73 31.42
C PHE A 18 8.80 -10.19 31.30
N VAL A 19 7.96 -9.60 32.15
CA VAL A 19 7.85 -8.15 32.41
C VAL A 19 7.86 -7.96 33.92
N LEU A 20 8.68 -7.03 34.42
CA LEU A 20 8.54 -6.28 35.68
C LEU A 20 9.48 -5.06 35.51
N CYS A 21 9.02 -3.79 35.46
CA CYS A 21 8.48 -2.96 36.54
C CYS A 21 9.47 -2.78 37.72
N ALA A 22 9.74 -1.60 38.28
CA ALA A 22 9.21 -0.23 38.10
C ALA A 22 10.31 0.81 38.48
N ALA A 23 10.46 1.95 37.80
CA ALA A 23 9.88 3.28 38.08
C ALA A 23 10.24 3.95 39.43
N LEU A 24 10.69 5.23 39.40
CA LEU A 24 9.98 6.43 39.92
C LEU A 24 10.82 7.74 39.79
N LEU A 25 10.10 8.88 39.74
CA LEU A 25 10.42 10.31 39.52
C LEU A 25 11.63 10.91 40.34
N GLY A 26 12.14 12.14 40.21
CA GLY A 26 11.69 13.41 39.61
C GLY A 26 11.10 14.39 40.67
N ILE A 27 11.33 15.72 40.69
CA ILE A 27 12.14 16.66 39.87
C ILE A 27 12.58 17.88 40.75
N ALA A 28 13.86 18.31 40.69
CA ALA A 28 14.45 19.54 41.31
C ALA A 28 14.38 19.64 42.86
N THR A 29 15.39 20.11 43.61
CA THR A 29 16.19 21.34 43.46
C THR A 29 17.54 21.23 44.20
N VAL A 30 18.59 21.87 43.64
CA VAL A 30 19.74 22.56 44.29
C VAL A 30 20.20 22.14 45.72
N LEU A 31 21.50 21.80 45.82
CA LEU A 31 22.36 21.51 47.00
C LEU A 31 22.48 20.04 47.47
N GLY A 32 23.71 19.63 47.82
CA GLY A 32 24.00 18.46 48.67
C GLY A 32 24.55 17.22 47.97
N LEU A 33 25.87 17.12 47.85
CA LEU A 33 26.56 15.85 47.60
C LEU A 33 26.59 15.01 48.89
N GLU A 34 25.88 13.88 48.93
CA GLU A 34 26.24 12.78 49.83
C GLU A 34 26.30 11.44 49.08
N ARG A 35 27.51 10.89 48.97
CA ARG A 35 27.77 9.56 48.39
C ARG A 35 27.55 8.49 49.47
N SER A 36 26.56 7.61 49.29
CA SER A 36 26.60 6.29 49.91
C SER A 36 27.53 5.37 49.11
N GLN A 37 28.48 4.73 49.81
CA GLN A 37 29.47 3.84 49.21
C GLN A 37 28.98 2.39 49.25
N ASN A 38 29.16 1.63 48.16
CA ASN A 38 29.76 0.28 48.24
C ASN A 38 29.93 -0.41 46.86
N ARG A 39 31.14 -0.30 46.31
CA ARG A 39 31.92 -1.41 45.69
C ARG A 39 33.37 -0.91 45.50
N PRO A 40 34.38 -1.80 45.57
CA PRO A 40 35.77 -1.39 45.80
C PRO A 40 36.38 -0.69 44.58
N ARG A 41 37.10 0.41 44.83
CA ARG A 41 37.91 1.10 43.82
C ARG A 41 39.16 0.28 43.48
N SER A 42 39.22 -0.30 42.30
CA SER A 42 40.48 -0.70 41.67
C SER A 42 40.94 0.41 40.71
N SER A 43 42.04 1.08 41.08
CA SER A 43 42.68 2.22 40.39
C SER A 43 42.03 3.61 40.58
N PRO A 44 42.82 4.70 40.66
CA PRO A 44 42.31 6.07 40.53
C PRO A 44 41.85 6.33 39.08
N PRO A 45 40.92 7.27 38.84
CA PRO A 45 40.59 7.71 37.48
C PRO A 45 41.83 8.28 36.78
N SER A 46 41.92 8.15 35.45
CA SER A 46 42.97 8.85 34.69
C SER A 46 42.83 10.37 34.89
N PRO A 47 43.92 11.15 34.77
CA PRO A 47 43.85 12.61 34.87
C PRO A 47 42.78 13.21 33.93
N ALA A 48 42.67 12.71 32.70
CA ALA A 48 41.66 13.16 31.74
C ALA A 48 40.21 12.86 32.19
N GLY A 49 39.97 11.71 32.85
CA GLY A 49 38.66 11.39 33.42
C GLY A 49 38.28 12.34 34.56
N ALA A 50 39.24 12.74 35.39
CA ALA A 50 39.02 13.72 36.45
C ALA A 50 38.73 15.13 35.90
N ASP A 51 39.47 15.57 34.87
CA ASP A 51 39.22 16.84 34.18
C ASP A 51 37.88 16.84 33.41
N TYR A 52 37.46 15.71 32.82
CA TYR A 52 36.13 15.59 32.20
C TYR A 52 35.00 15.70 33.23
N ASP A 53 35.11 14.98 34.36
CA ASP A 53 34.15 15.09 35.47
C ASP A 53 34.09 16.52 36.03
N GLU A 54 35.22 17.25 36.02
CA GLU A 54 35.27 18.67 36.38
C GLU A 54 34.56 19.56 35.36
N ALA A 55 34.84 19.38 34.07
CA ALA A 55 34.17 20.11 33.00
C ALA A 55 32.65 19.94 33.04
N VAL A 56 32.15 18.74 33.30
CA VAL A 56 30.71 18.48 33.45
C VAL A 56 30.14 19.24 34.66
N ARG A 57 30.82 19.23 35.81
CA ARG A 57 30.38 20.01 36.99
C ARG A 57 30.33 21.51 36.69
N LEU A 58 31.36 22.05 36.04
CA LEU A 58 31.44 23.47 35.68
C LEU A 58 30.37 23.86 34.64
N TYR A 59 30.11 23.00 33.65
CA TYR A 59 29.01 23.19 32.69
C TYR A 59 27.65 23.25 33.37
N VAL A 60 27.37 22.32 34.30
CA VAL A 60 26.12 22.28 35.08
C VAL A 60 25.99 23.51 36.00
N ALA A 61 27.09 24.00 36.56
CA ALA A 61 27.13 25.25 37.34
C ALA A 61 26.96 26.52 36.48
N GLY A 62 27.03 26.41 35.14
CA GLY A 62 26.96 27.56 34.23
C GLY A 62 28.31 28.25 33.97
N HIS A 63 29.41 27.72 34.50
CA HIS A 63 30.77 28.26 34.39
C HIS A 63 31.41 27.80 33.06
N PHE A 64 30.82 28.20 31.93
CA PHE A 64 31.15 27.65 30.61
C PHE A 64 32.61 27.88 30.16
N GLN A 65 33.25 28.95 30.62
CA GLN A 65 34.64 29.24 30.29
C GLN A 65 35.61 28.33 31.05
N GLU A 66 35.42 28.18 32.36
CA GLU A 66 36.19 27.23 33.19
C GLU A 66 35.96 25.79 32.73
N ALA A 67 34.74 25.45 32.31
CA ALA A 67 34.43 24.15 31.72
C ALA A 67 35.22 23.90 30.42
N LEU A 68 35.35 24.90 29.54
CA LEU A 68 36.19 24.80 28.34
C LEU A 68 37.68 24.66 28.67
N GLU A 69 38.16 25.29 29.74
CA GLU A 69 39.54 25.11 30.22
C GLU A 69 39.78 23.69 30.74
N ALA A 70 38.84 23.12 31.51
CA ALA A 70 38.88 21.72 31.95
C ALA A 70 38.81 20.73 30.76
N ILE A 71 37.95 20.99 29.76
CA ILE A 71 37.91 20.21 28.51
C ILE A 71 39.26 20.25 27.78
N ASN A 72 39.89 21.42 27.70
CA ASN A 72 41.20 21.54 27.05
C ASN A 72 42.26 20.69 27.78
N ARG A 73 42.29 20.69 29.12
CA ARG A 73 43.18 19.83 29.91
C ARG A 73 42.90 18.34 29.67
N ALA A 74 41.63 17.91 29.75
CA ALA A 74 41.24 16.54 29.46
C ALA A 74 41.68 16.08 28.05
N SER A 75 41.46 16.95 27.05
CA SER A 75 41.84 16.66 25.66
C SER A 75 43.34 16.65 25.40
N ALA A 76 44.12 17.37 26.23
CA ALA A 76 45.59 17.37 26.16
C ALA A 76 46.22 16.13 26.80
N ALA A 77 45.51 15.48 27.73
CA ALA A 77 45.94 14.24 28.36
C ALA A 77 45.65 13.00 27.50
N ASP A 78 44.38 12.75 27.16
CA ASP A 78 43.94 11.50 26.49
C ASP A 78 43.42 11.72 25.05
N GLY A 79 43.57 12.93 24.50
CA GLY A 79 43.10 13.29 23.16
C GLY A 79 41.62 13.72 23.09
N TRP A 80 41.15 14.11 21.90
CA TRP A 80 39.76 14.50 21.70
C TRP A 80 38.86 13.27 21.53
N SER A 81 37.88 13.11 22.43
CA SER A 81 36.76 12.16 22.28
C SER A 81 35.51 12.87 21.74
N ALA A 82 34.56 12.09 21.20
CA ALA A 82 33.26 12.62 20.77
C ALA A 82 32.52 13.31 21.94
N ALA A 83 32.58 12.75 23.16
CA ALA A 83 31.98 13.34 24.36
C ALA A 83 32.63 14.68 24.78
N LEU A 84 33.97 14.78 24.73
CA LEU A 84 34.69 16.04 25.01
C LEU A 84 34.33 17.13 23.97
N ARG A 85 34.24 16.76 22.69
CA ARG A 85 33.79 17.65 21.61
C ARG A 85 32.34 18.08 21.81
N ALA A 86 31.43 17.16 22.15
CA ALA A 86 30.03 17.49 22.40
C ALA A 86 29.87 18.45 23.59
N LEU A 87 30.54 18.19 24.72
CA LEU A 87 30.52 19.07 25.89
C LEU A 87 31.10 20.47 25.57
N ALA A 88 32.14 20.57 24.74
CA ALA A 88 32.65 21.85 24.25
C ALA A 88 31.63 22.58 23.37
N GLY A 89 30.91 21.85 22.51
CA GLY A 89 29.79 22.35 21.71
C GLY A 89 28.68 22.93 22.59
N TRP A 90 28.28 22.22 23.64
CA TRP A 90 27.28 22.68 24.60
C TRP A 90 27.73 23.94 25.37
N CYS A 91 28.97 23.98 25.87
CA CYS A 91 29.52 25.17 26.53
C CYS A 91 29.45 26.40 25.62
N ARG A 92 29.84 26.24 24.34
CA ARG A 92 29.83 27.33 23.34
C ARG A 92 28.43 27.73 22.92
N LEU A 93 27.50 26.78 22.79
CA LEU A 93 26.09 27.05 22.49
C LEU A 93 25.45 27.88 23.62
N ARG A 94 25.72 27.52 24.89
CA ARG A 94 25.23 28.26 26.06
C ARG A 94 25.89 29.64 26.21
N ALA A 95 27.15 29.79 25.78
CA ALA A 95 27.82 31.09 25.65
C ALA A 95 27.40 31.90 24.40
N GLY A 96 26.46 31.42 23.59
CA GLY A 96 25.96 32.10 22.39
C GLY A 96 26.89 32.04 21.16
N ALA A 97 28.01 31.33 21.24
CA ALA A 97 29.01 31.22 20.16
C ALA A 97 28.59 30.17 19.11
N LEU A 98 27.47 30.40 18.42
CA LEU A 98 26.78 29.41 17.57
C LEU A 98 27.66 28.78 16.46
N ALA A 99 28.58 29.54 15.87
CA ALA A 99 29.50 29.00 14.85
C ALA A 99 30.55 28.07 15.46
N ALA A 100 31.09 28.45 16.62
CA ALA A 100 32.08 27.66 17.35
C ALA A 100 31.47 26.45 18.05
N ALA A 101 30.17 26.47 18.36
CA ALA A 101 29.41 25.32 18.86
C ALA A 101 29.18 24.28 17.75
N GLU A 102 28.71 24.72 16.58
CA GLU A 102 28.50 23.86 15.41
C GLU A 102 29.77 23.11 15.00
N ALA A 103 30.91 23.82 14.99
CA ALA A 103 32.21 23.24 14.65
C ALA A 103 32.59 22.08 15.59
N GLU A 104 32.28 22.19 16.88
CA GLU A 104 32.55 21.13 17.86
C GLU A 104 31.60 19.96 17.72
N PHE A 105 30.29 20.18 17.53
CA PHE A 105 29.35 19.08 17.30
C PHE A 105 29.63 18.34 15.98
N ARG A 106 29.97 19.06 14.90
CA ARG A 106 30.44 18.42 13.65
C ARG A 106 31.77 17.70 13.82
N ALA A 107 32.65 18.17 14.71
CA ALA A 107 33.89 17.45 15.05
C ALA A 107 33.63 16.19 15.90
N ALA A 108 32.64 16.22 16.80
CA ALA A 108 32.19 15.04 17.53
C ALA A 108 31.66 13.96 16.58
N LEU A 109 30.82 14.33 15.61
CA LEU A 109 30.28 13.41 14.60
C LEU A 109 31.32 12.84 13.62
N LYS A 110 32.49 13.47 13.49
CA LYS A 110 33.64 12.89 12.76
C LYS A 110 34.40 11.83 13.57
N LEU A 111 34.29 11.86 14.89
CA LEU A 111 34.90 10.88 15.79
C LEU A 111 33.94 9.71 16.07
N ASP A 112 32.64 10.01 16.20
CA ASP A 112 31.57 9.01 16.30
C ASP A 112 30.29 9.53 15.60
N ALA A 113 30.01 8.99 14.42
CA ALA A 113 28.80 9.31 13.64
C ALA A 113 27.52 8.68 14.21
N GLY A 114 27.60 7.85 15.25
CA GLY A 114 26.47 7.27 15.97
C GLY A 114 26.06 8.05 17.23
N ALA A 115 26.87 9.02 17.67
CA ALA A 115 26.64 9.77 18.91
C ALA A 115 25.37 10.62 18.84
N VAL A 116 24.42 10.37 19.74
CA VAL A 116 23.11 11.05 19.77
C VAL A 116 23.23 12.52 20.18
N ASP A 117 24.03 12.81 21.21
CA ASP A 117 24.12 14.14 21.83
C ASP A 117 24.58 15.25 20.86
N PRO A 118 25.59 15.05 19.98
CA PRO A 118 25.92 16.02 18.94
C PRO A 118 24.80 16.35 17.95
N HIS A 119 23.91 15.40 17.62
CA HIS A 119 22.74 15.68 16.78
C HIS A 119 21.74 16.59 17.52
N VAL A 120 21.47 16.32 18.79
CA VAL A 120 20.62 17.19 19.63
C VAL A 120 21.23 18.60 19.71
N GLY A 121 22.55 18.69 19.95
CA GLY A 121 23.29 19.96 19.97
C GLY A 121 23.22 20.74 18.66
N LEU A 122 23.40 20.07 17.50
CA LEU A 122 23.22 20.69 16.18
C LEU A 122 21.78 21.18 15.96
N GLY A 123 20.77 20.41 16.36
CA GLY A 123 19.36 20.82 16.30
C GLY A 123 19.12 22.14 17.03
N TYR A 124 19.65 22.30 18.25
CA TYR A 124 19.53 23.56 18.99
C TYR A 124 20.35 24.72 18.40
N VAL A 125 21.52 24.46 17.79
CA VAL A 125 22.26 25.49 17.03
C VAL A 125 21.43 25.97 15.84
N LEU A 126 20.81 25.05 15.10
CA LEU A 126 19.98 25.35 13.91
C LEU A 126 18.73 26.15 14.30
N LEU A 127 18.04 25.77 15.38
CA LEU A 127 16.94 26.57 15.94
C LEU A 127 17.36 28.01 16.27
N ARG A 128 18.52 28.18 16.93
CA ARG A 128 19.05 29.52 17.27
C ARG A 128 19.44 30.36 16.04
N ARG A 129 19.55 29.75 14.85
CA ARG A 129 19.75 30.45 13.57
C ARG A 129 18.48 30.61 12.73
N GLY A 130 17.35 30.05 13.17
CA GLY A 130 16.09 30.02 12.41
C GLY A 130 15.99 28.91 11.35
N SER A 131 16.96 27.99 11.28
CA SER A 131 16.95 26.83 10.37
C SER A 131 16.09 25.69 10.91
N SER A 132 14.81 25.96 11.18
CA SER A 132 13.94 25.05 11.96
C SER A 132 13.58 23.74 11.25
N THR A 133 13.68 23.67 9.92
CA THR A 133 13.52 22.41 9.16
C THR A 133 14.74 21.51 9.31
N GLU A 134 15.95 22.04 9.09
CA GLU A 134 17.19 21.27 9.33
C GLU A 134 17.32 20.82 10.79
N ALA A 135 16.80 21.62 11.74
CA ALA A 135 16.74 21.25 13.15
C ALA A 135 15.82 20.04 13.40
N GLU A 136 14.64 19.99 12.76
CA GLU A 136 13.72 18.85 12.85
C GLU A 136 14.41 17.55 12.42
N ASP A 137 15.19 17.58 11.34
CA ASP A 137 15.93 16.40 10.85
C ASP A 137 16.95 15.88 11.89
N GLN A 138 17.67 16.79 12.55
CA GLN A 138 18.62 16.41 13.60
C GLN A 138 17.92 15.80 14.82
N PHE A 139 16.81 16.37 15.28
CA PHE A 139 16.06 15.83 16.41
C PHE A 139 15.39 14.50 16.06
N ARG A 140 14.80 14.34 14.86
CA ARG A 140 14.27 13.06 14.39
C ARG A 140 15.35 11.99 14.28
N PHE A 141 16.57 12.34 13.84
CA PHE A 141 17.70 11.41 13.85
C PHE A 141 18.08 10.97 15.27
N ALA A 142 18.20 11.91 16.20
CA ALA A 142 18.48 11.60 17.60
C ALA A 142 17.42 10.66 18.21
N LEU A 143 16.13 10.94 17.99
CA LEU A 143 15.01 10.15 18.51
C LEU A 143 14.87 8.75 17.89
N ARG A 144 15.34 8.53 16.65
CA ARG A 144 15.46 7.18 16.06
C ARG A 144 16.54 6.33 16.74
N ARG A 145 17.50 6.94 17.44
CA ARG A 145 18.58 6.25 18.18
C ARG A 145 18.32 6.16 19.68
N ASP A 146 17.70 7.18 20.26
CA ASP A 146 17.24 7.22 21.65
C ASP A 146 15.87 7.89 21.72
N ALA A 147 14.80 7.07 21.65
CA ALA A 147 13.42 7.54 21.75
C ALA A 147 13.06 8.12 23.12
N SER A 148 13.90 7.88 24.14
CA SER A 148 13.73 8.40 25.51
C SER A 148 14.42 9.75 25.75
N ASN A 149 15.04 10.32 24.71
CA ASN A 149 15.77 11.58 24.82
C ASN A 149 14.83 12.79 24.97
N LEU A 150 14.63 13.23 26.22
CA LEU A 150 13.74 14.34 26.55
C LEU A 150 14.09 15.66 25.85
N ASP A 151 15.37 16.00 25.76
CA ASP A 151 15.81 17.25 25.15
C ASP A 151 15.69 17.22 23.62
N ALA A 152 15.78 16.06 22.98
CA ALA A 152 15.44 15.88 21.57
C ALA A 152 13.92 15.98 21.32
N GLN A 153 13.07 15.44 22.21
CA GLN A 153 11.61 15.61 22.09
C GLN A 153 11.17 17.07 22.22
N LYS A 154 11.69 17.80 23.23
CA LYS A 154 11.45 19.25 23.36
C LYS A 154 12.00 20.03 22.17
N GLY A 155 13.18 19.66 21.68
CA GLY A 155 13.82 20.26 20.51
C GLY A 155 12.99 20.09 19.23
N LEU A 156 12.47 18.88 19.01
CA LEU A 156 11.53 18.58 17.93
C LEU A 156 10.26 19.44 18.03
N GLY A 157 9.66 19.53 19.22
CA GLY A 157 8.49 20.39 19.45
C GLY A 157 8.75 21.86 19.14
N LEU A 158 9.92 22.38 19.53
CA LEU A 158 10.36 23.75 19.20
C LEU A 158 10.55 23.95 17.69
N ALA A 159 11.20 23.01 17.01
CA ALA A 159 11.40 23.04 15.56
C ALA A 159 10.07 23.06 14.80
N LEU A 160 9.14 22.19 15.18
CA LEU A 160 7.80 22.11 14.60
C LEU A 160 7.00 23.39 14.87
N ARG A 161 7.08 23.95 16.09
CA ARG A 161 6.40 25.21 16.45
C ARG A 161 6.91 26.39 15.64
N ASP A 162 8.24 26.50 15.47
CA ASP A 162 8.85 27.61 14.72
C ASP A 162 8.58 27.47 13.20
N GLN A 163 8.37 26.24 12.70
CA GLN A 163 7.81 25.95 11.37
C GLN A 163 6.28 26.17 11.27
N LYS A 164 5.60 26.57 12.35
CA LYS A 164 4.14 26.71 12.46
C LYS A 164 3.34 25.40 12.34
N LYS A 165 4.00 24.24 12.48
CA LYS A 165 3.38 22.91 12.58
C LYS A 165 2.87 22.67 14.01
N TYR A 166 1.91 23.47 14.44
CA TYR A 166 1.54 23.56 15.87
C TYR A 166 0.89 22.29 16.44
N SER A 167 0.21 21.48 15.61
CA SER A 167 -0.32 20.17 16.02
C SER A 167 0.82 19.20 16.37
N ASP A 168 1.80 19.07 15.47
CA ASP A 168 2.95 18.19 15.65
C ASP A 168 3.82 18.67 16.82
N ALA A 169 3.98 19.99 16.97
CA ALA A 169 4.67 20.59 18.12
C ALA A 169 3.98 20.22 19.44
N THR A 170 2.64 20.35 19.49
CA THR A 170 1.81 19.96 20.64
C THR A 170 2.00 18.47 20.97
N GLN A 171 2.09 17.62 19.96
CA GLN A 171 2.33 16.19 20.14
C GLN A 171 3.73 15.91 20.70
N ALA A 172 4.79 16.49 20.13
CA ALA A 172 6.16 16.32 20.62
C ALA A 172 6.35 16.83 22.06
N PHE A 173 5.69 17.93 22.46
CA PHE A 173 5.69 18.38 23.85
C PHE A 173 4.90 17.44 24.80
N ARG A 174 3.82 16.80 24.32
CA ARG A 174 3.14 15.73 25.08
C ARG A 174 3.99 14.47 25.19
N ASP A 175 4.77 14.13 24.16
CA ASP A 175 5.72 13.02 24.18
C ASP A 175 6.81 13.27 25.24
N ALA A 176 7.37 14.50 25.28
CA ALA A 176 8.29 14.94 26.33
C ALA A 176 7.67 14.82 27.75
N LEU A 177 6.41 15.22 27.93
CA LEU A 177 5.71 15.10 29.21
C LEU A 177 5.37 13.65 29.61
N ARG A 178 5.29 12.71 28.66
CA ARG A 178 5.21 11.27 29.00
C ARG A 178 6.55 10.72 29.49
N LEU A 179 7.67 11.17 28.93
CA LEU A 179 9.01 10.81 29.40
C LEU A 179 9.30 11.39 30.80
N LYS A 180 8.81 12.61 31.07
CA LYS A 180 9.00 13.31 32.35
C LYS A 180 7.74 14.11 32.74
N PRO A 181 6.78 13.50 33.46
CA PRO A 181 5.60 14.19 33.97
C PRO A 181 5.99 15.34 34.90
N GLY A 182 5.35 16.51 34.75
CA GLY A 182 5.65 17.70 35.55
C GLY A 182 6.90 18.50 35.11
N ASP A 183 7.42 18.27 33.89
CA ASP A 183 8.48 19.11 33.34
C ASP A 183 7.93 20.50 32.93
N ALA A 184 8.10 21.48 33.81
CA ALA A 184 7.55 22.83 33.65
C ALA A 184 7.98 23.56 32.37
N GLU A 185 9.14 23.21 31.78
CA GLU A 185 9.56 23.74 30.48
C GLU A 185 8.70 23.15 29.36
N ALA A 186 8.56 21.81 29.30
CA ALA A 186 7.68 21.15 28.34
C ALA A 186 6.20 21.55 28.50
N GLU A 187 5.71 21.76 29.74
CA GLU A 187 4.37 22.29 29.99
C GLU A 187 4.22 23.73 29.44
N GLY A 188 5.17 24.61 29.73
CA GLY A 188 5.15 25.99 29.23
C GLY A 188 5.22 26.07 27.70
N LEU A 189 6.03 25.20 27.07
CA LEU A 189 6.14 25.11 25.61
C LEU A 189 4.89 24.51 24.96
N LEU A 190 4.26 23.51 25.60
CA LEU A 190 2.96 22.97 25.19
C LEU A 190 1.89 24.06 25.19
N GLN A 191 1.78 24.86 26.26
CA GLN A 191 0.83 25.97 26.34
C GLN A 191 1.09 27.04 25.26
N GLN A 192 2.35 27.36 24.99
CA GLN A 192 2.72 28.28 23.90
C GLN A 192 2.34 27.74 22.51
N ALA A 193 2.57 26.44 22.24
CA ALA A 193 2.22 25.82 20.97
C ALA A 193 0.70 25.72 20.77
N LEU A 194 -0.05 25.38 21.82
CA LEU A 194 -1.52 25.39 21.82
C LEU A 194 -2.06 26.81 21.55
N ALA A 195 -1.50 27.84 22.20
CA ALA A 195 -1.93 29.23 22.03
C ALA A 195 -1.58 29.82 20.64
N ALA A 196 -0.46 29.40 20.04
CA ALA A 196 -0.05 29.83 18.70
C ALA A 196 -0.76 29.07 17.57
N GLY A 197 -1.44 27.96 17.89
CA GLY A 197 -1.94 26.98 16.92
C GLY A 197 -3.14 27.39 16.07
N ASP A 198 -3.98 28.30 16.56
CA ASP A 198 -5.24 28.82 15.98
C ASP A 198 -6.25 27.82 15.34
N GLY A 199 -5.98 26.51 15.42
CA GLY A 199 -6.99 25.46 15.58
C GLY A 199 -7.48 25.33 17.04
N GLY A 200 -6.83 26.04 17.97
CA GLY A 200 -7.19 26.09 19.40
C GLY A 200 -8.25 27.15 19.78
N ARG A 201 -8.91 27.76 18.79
CA ARG A 201 -9.95 28.80 19.01
C ARG A 201 -11.36 28.43 18.61
N GLU A 202 -11.57 27.27 17.98
CA GLU A 202 -12.90 26.67 17.99
C GLU A 202 -13.08 25.98 19.34
N GLU A 203 -13.72 26.70 20.27
CA GLU A 203 -14.30 26.10 21.47
C GLU A 203 -15.11 24.87 21.04
N ARG A 204 -15.06 23.80 21.84
CA ARG A 204 -15.89 22.62 21.64
C ARG A 204 -17.34 23.08 21.37
N PRO A 205 -17.97 22.71 20.25
CA PRO A 205 -19.31 23.16 19.91
C PRO A 205 -20.23 22.97 21.12
N ARG A 206 -20.99 24.02 21.46
CA ARG A 206 -21.75 24.06 22.72
C ARG A 206 -22.63 22.81 22.86
N GLY A 207 -22.81 22.38 24.12
CA GLY A 207 -23.42 21.11 24.52
C GLY A 207 -24.82 20.81 23.95
N PRO A 208 -25.38 19.64 24.30
CA PRO A 208 -26.37 18.92 23.51
C PRO A 208 -27.50 19.79 22.97
N ALA A 209 -27.80 19.63 21.68
CA ALA A 209 -28.53 20.64 20.91
C ALA A 209 -29.91 20.94 21.51
N THR A 210 -30.09 22.18 21.95
CA THR A 210 -31.26 22.60 22.74
C THR A 210 -32.50 22.80 21.87
N GLY A 211 -33.36 21.79 21.78
CA GLY A 211 -34.67 21.93 21.12
C GLY A 211 -35.30 20.59 20.69
N THR A 212 -36.59 20.61 20.37
CA THR A 212 -37.33 19.41 19.94
C THR A 212 -37.20 19.10 18.46
N ALA A 213 -36.84 20.06 17.61
CA ALA A 213 -36.72 19.86 16.17
C ALA A 213 -35.50 18.99 15.81
N ILE A 214 -35.73 17.95 15.00
CA ILE A 214 -34.66 17.11 14.44
C ILE A 214 -34.26 17.67 13.07
N ARG A 215 -32.97 17.96 12.87
CA ARG A 215 -32.42 18.42 11.60
C ARG A 215 -31.95 17.23 10.75
N VAL A 216 -32.43 17.19 9.52
CA VAL A 216 -32.01 16.23 8.49
C VAL A 216 -31.34 17.00 7.36
N VAL A 217 -30.16 16.53 6.94
CA VAL A 217 -29.34 17.14 5.86
C VAL A 217 -29.31 16.29 4.59
N ALA A 218 -29.46 14.98 4.73
CA ALA A 218 -29.60 14.01 3.67
C ALA A 218 -30.70 12.99 3.99
N GLN A 219 -31.25 12.32 2.97
CA GLN A 219 -32.21 11.21 3.10
C GLN A 219 -31.90 10.10 2.09
N ALA A 220 -32.18 8.86 2.47
CA ALA A 220 -32.18 7.69 1.60
C ALA A 220 -33.60 7.16 1.49
N ARG A 221 -34.22 7.28 0.32
CA ARG A 221 -35.60 6.84 0.01
C ARG A 221 -35.84 6.79 -1.49
N ASP A 222 -36.93 6.15 -1.92
CA ASP A 222 -37.40 6.21 -3.31
C ASP A 222 -36.31 5.85 -4.35
N GLY A 223 -35.47 4.87 -4.00
CA GLY A 223 -34.35 4.37 -4.80
C GLY A 223 -33.11 5.28 -4.87
N ARG A 224 -33.08 6.43 -4.18
CA ARG A 224 -32.06 7.47 -4.35
C ARG A 224 -31.60 8.08 -3.02
N PHE A 225 -30.48 8.81 -3.07
CA PHE A 225 -30.15 9.81 -2.06
C PHE A 225 -30.81 11.14 -2.38
N PHE A 226 -31.11 11.92 -1.34
CA PHE A 226 -31.55 13.30 -1.44
C PHE A 226 -30.74 14.16 -0.47
N VAL A 227 -30.30 15.35 -0.92
CA VAL A 227 -29.54 16.30 -0.10
C VAL A 227 -30.25 17.66 -0.01
N ARG A 228 -30.05 18.37 1.10
CA ARG A 228 -30.78 19.61 1.40
C ARG A 228 -30.07 20.85 0.85
N GLU A 229 -30.54 21.35 -0.28
CA GLU A 229 -30.06 22.56 -0.95
C GLU A 229 -31.14 23.64 -1.00
N GLY A 230 -30.79 24.90 -0.67
CA GLY A 230 -31.74 26.02 -0.72
C GLY A 230 -33.01 25.80 0.15
N GLY A 231 -32.92 24.95 1.17
CA GLY A 231 -34.04 24.56 2.03
C GLY A 231 -34.93 23.43 1.49
N ARG A 232 -34.67 22.89 0.31
CA ARG A 232 -35.41 21.76 -0.30
C ARG A 232 -34.53 20.52 -0.43
N PHE A 233 -35.12 19.34 -0.43
CA PHE A 233 -34.41 18.11 -0.78
C PHE A 233 -34.33 17.97 -2.30
N ARG A 234 -33.12 17.72 -2.82
CA ARG A 234 -32.85 17.43 -4.23
C ARG A 234 -32.23 16.05 -4.36
N PRO A 235 -32.57 15.26 -5.39
CA PRO A 235 -31.97 13.96 -5.63
C PRO A 235 -30.47 14.11 -5.89
N LEU A 236 -29.68 13.17 -5.39
CA LEU A 236 -28.24 13.06 -5.60
C LEU A 236 -27.92 11.67 -6.12
N PHE A 237 -27.26 11.59 -7.27
CA PHE A 237 -26.56 10.37 -7.68
C PHE A 237 -25.12 10.44 -7.16
N VAL A 238 -24.70 9.42 -6.42
CA VAL A 238 -23.36 9.41 -5.81
C VAL A 238 -22.30 9.08 -6.86
N LYS A 239 -21.36 10.01 -7.04
CA LYS A 239 -20.14 9.88 -7.83
C LYS A 239 -18.97 9.98 -6.86
N GLY A 240 -18.71 8.86 -6.18
CA GLY A 240 -17.78 8.81 -5.06
C GLY A 240 -16.37 8.35 -5.46
N VAL A 241 -15.40 8.64 -4.59
CA VAL A 241 -14.08 8.01 -4.59
C VAL A 241 -13.74 7.56 -3.18
N ASN A 242 -13.21 6.35 -3.04
CA ASN A 242 -12.67 5.83 -1.79
C ASN A 242 -11.29 6.43 -1.52
N MET A 243 -11.09 6.98 -0.32
CA MET A 243 -9.82 7.57 0.05
C MET A 243 -9.03 6.65 1.00
N GLY A 244 -8.21 5.79 0.40
CA GLY A 244 -7.02 5.26 1.04
C GLY A 244 -6.01 6.39 1.31
N VAL A 245 -5.18 6.21 2.32
CA VAL A 245 -4.28 7.25 2.85
C VAL A 245 -2.89 6.72 3.21
N ALA A 246 -2.60 5.44 2.93
CA ALA A 246 -1.29 4.86 3.13
C ALA A 246 -0.33 5.34 2.03
N LEU A 247 0.52 6.30 2.36
CA LEU A 247 1.61 6.72 1.48
C LEU A 247 2.66 5.59 1.34
N PRO A 248 3.44 5.53 0.26
CA PRO A 248 4.58 4.62 0.17
C PRO A 248 5.48 4.70 1.41
N GLY A 249 5.90 3.53 1.90
CA GLY A 249 6.62 3.35 3.16
C GLY A 249 5.75 3.38 4.41
N ARG A 250 4.42 3.34 4.31
CA ARG A 250 3.46 3.40 5.43
C ARG A 250 2.38 2.34 5.35
N PHE A 251 1.93 1.85 6.50
CA PHE A 251 0.70 1.08 6.65
C PHE A 251 -0.54 2.00 6.82
N PRO A 252 -1.78 1.52 6.62
CA PRO A 252 -3.01 2.33 6.67
C PRO A 252 -3.24 3.16 7.94
N ALA A 253 -2.67 2.76 9.07
CA ALA A 253 -2.80 3.47 10.34
C ALA A 253 -1.71 4.53 10.58
N GLU A 254 -0.71 4.63 9.70
CA GLU A 254 0.33 5.66 9.74
C GLU A 254 -0.06 6.83 8.84
N PHE A 255 -1.07 7.57 9.30
CA PHE A 255 -1.71 8.63 8.53
C PHE A 255 -0.76 9.78 8.13
N PRO A 256 -1.00 10.45 6.99
CA PRO A 256 -0.38 11.73 6.65
C PRO A 256 -0.51 12.74 7.80
N PRO A 257 0.60 13.34 8.27
CA PRO A 257 0.57 14.22 9.44
C PRO A 257 -0.09 15.58 9.16
N ASP A 258 -0.09 16.04 7.90
CA ASP A 258 -0.41 17.41 7.54
C ASP A 258 -1.76 17.58 6.82
N GLU A 259 -2.37 18.75 7.01
CA GLU A 259 -3.63 19.13 6.37
C GLU A 259 -3.49 19.37 4.84
N ALA A 260 -2.30 19.75 4.36
CA ALA A 260 -2.11 20.11 2.96
C ALA A 260 -2.20 18.89 2.03
N THR A 261 -1.70 17.72 2.48
CA THR A 261 -1.89 16.43 1.81
C THR A 261 -3.38 16.12 1.63
N TYR A 262 -4.18 16.18 2.70
CA TYR A 262 -5.64 15.97 2.60
C TYR A 262 -6.33 17.00 1.71
N ARG A 263 -5.95 18.28 1.79
CA ARG A 263 -6.48 19.31 0.88
C ARG A 263 -6.14 19.00 -0.58
N SER A 264 -4.95 18.48 -0.88
CA SER A 264 -4.55 18.08 -2.23
C SER A 264 -5.45 16.96 -2.76
N PHE A 265 -5.64 15.91 -1.96
CA PHE A 265 -6.52 14.78 -2.27
C PHE A 265 -7.99 15.20 -2.50
N LEU A 266 -8.56 16.02 -1.61
CA LEU A 266 -9.91 16.56 -1.76
C LEU A 266 -10.05 17.44 -3.01
N SER A 267 -9.03 18.26 -3.31
CA SER A 267 -9.01 19.10 -4.51
C SER A 267 -8.90 18.27 -5.78
N ALA A 268 -8.19 17.14 -5.74
CA ALA A 268 -8.14 16.18 -6.81
C ALA A 268 -9.54 15.55 -7.04
N ILE A 269 -10.14 14.95 -6.01
CA ILE A 269 -11.47 14.31 -6.10
C ILE A 269 -12.53 15.26 -6.67
N ALA A 270 -12.67 16.46 -6.11
CA ALA A 270 -13.60 17.47 -6.64
C ALA A 270 -13.24 17.91 -8.08
N GLY A 271 -11.94 18.05 -8.39
CA GLY A 271 -11.45 18.42 -9.71
C GLY A 271 -11.69 17.38 -10.82
N MET A 272 -12.09 16.16 -10.45
CA MET A 272 -12.57 15.11 -11.35
C MET A 272 -14.08 15.14 -11.56
N GLY A 273 -14.84 15.99 -10.85
CA GLY A 273 -16.30 16.01 -10.90
C GLY A 273 -16.98 14.97 -10.00
N ALA A 274 -16.21 14.33 -9.10
CA ALA A 274 -16.79 13.53 -8.03
C ALA A 274 -17.52 14.45 -7.03
N ASN A 275 -18.61 13.96 -6.45
CA ASN A 275 -19.42 14.70 -5.48
C ASN A 275 -19.38 14.08 -4.07
N ALA A 276 -18.70 12.95 -3.88
CA ALA A 276 -18.57 12.29 -2.59
C ALA A 276 -17.17 11.70 -2.34
N VAL A 277 -16.80 11.63 -1.06
CA VAL A 277 -15.68 10.87 -0.51
C VAL A 277 -16.24 9.76 0.37
N ARG A 278 -15.72 8.55 0.24
CA ARG A 278 -15.93 7.48 1.23
C ARG A 278 -14.68 7.27 2.07
N LEU A 279 -14.89 7.12 3.38
CA LEU A 279 -13.89 6.68 4.35
C LEU A 279 -14.24 5.31 4.91
N TYR A 280 -13.21 4.55 5.27
CA TYR A 280 -13.31 3.28 5.97
C TYR A 280 -13.53 3.44 7.47
N THR A 281 -12.79 4.38 8.06
CA THR A 281 -12.64 4.54 9.51
C THR A 281 -12.45 6.02 9.86
N LEU A 282 -12.22 6.32 11.13
CA LEU A 282 -11.88 7.65 11.61
C LEU A 282 -10.47 8.04 11.15
N LEU A 283 -10.35 9.16 10.43
CA LEU A 283 -9.06 9.76 10.05
C LEU A 283 -8.60 10.83 11.08
N PRO A 284 -7.35 11.31 11.04
CA PRO A 284 -6.92 12.40 11.91
C PRO A 284 -7.74 13.69 11.75
N PRO A 285 -7.81 14.56 12.78
CA PRO A 285 -8.55 15.84 12.72
C PRO A 285 -8.18 16.75 11.54
N SER A 286 -6.96 16.65 11.02
CA SER A 286 -6.49 17.37 9.83
C SER A 286 -7.31 17.06 8.58
N PHE A 287 -7.82 15.83 8.40
CA PHE A 287 -8.75 15.51 7.32
C PHE A 287 -10.07 16.29 7.46
N TYR A 288 -10.68 16.29 8.65
CA TYR A 288 -11.96 16.94 8.90
C TYR A 288 -11.85 18.47 8.74
N ALA A 289 -10.74 19.06 9.18
CA ALA A 289 -10.40 20.46 8.92
C ALA A 289 -10.23 20.76 7.42
N ALA A 290 -9.53 19.90 6.68
CA ALA A 290 -9.35 20.02 5.23
C ALA A 290 -10.70 19.96 4.48
N LEU A 291 -11.57 19.01 4.83
CA LEU A 291 -12.90 18.83 4.22
C LEU A 291 -13.81 20.03 4.50
N ARG A 292 -13.85 20.52 5.74
CA ARG A 292 -14.62 21.74 6.07
C ARG A 292 -14.13 22.93 5.26
N ARG A 293 -12.81 23.19 5.24
CA ARG A 293 -12.21 24.30 4.45
C ARG A 293 -12.46 24.17 2.95
N HIS A 294 -12.49 22.95 2.42
CA HIS A 294 -12.86 22.70 1.03
C HIS A 294 -14.31 23.10 0.77
N ASN A 295 -15.27 22.61 1.57
CA ASN A 295 -16.70 22.88 1.38
C ASN A 295 -17.09 24.34 1.67
N ASP A 296 -16.45 24.99 2.64
CA ASP A 296 -16.64 26.42 2.95
C ASP A 296 -16.25 27.34 1.78
N ALA A 297 -15.27 26.91 0.97
CA ALA A 297 -14.86 27.56 -0.27
C ALA A 297 -15.72 27.14 -1.48
N ALA A 298 -16.07 25.85 -1.58
CA ALA A 298 -16.80 25.24 -2.69
C ALA A 298 -18.34 25.22 -2.47
N ARG A 299 -18.92 26.30 -1.92
CA ARG A 299 -20.31 26.34 -1.41
C ARG A 299 -21.40 25.91 -2.41
N SER A 300 -21.16 26.01 -3.71
CA SER A 300 -22.09 25.62 -4.78
C SER A 300 -21.96 24.16 -5.22
N ALA A 301 -20.93 23.45 -4.79
CA ALA A 301 -20.64 22.06 -5.12
C ALA A 301 -19.77 21.41 -4.01
N PRO A 302 -20.29 21.24 -2.79
CA PRO A 302 -19.55 20.62 -1.70
C PRO A 302 -19.30 19.13 -1.97
N LEU A 303 -18.19 18.61 -1.43
CA LEU A 303 -17.97 17.17 -1.32
C LEU A 303 -18.76 16.61 -0.13
N TRP A 304 -19.56 15.58 -0.41
CA TRP A 304 -20.30 14.83 0.59
C TRP A 304 -19.45 13.71 1.20
N LEU A 305 -19.54 13.51 2.52
CA LEU A 305 -18.84 12.41 3.20
C LEU A 305 -19.77 11.21 3.43
N LEU A 306 -19.36 10.04 2.96
CA LEU A 306 -19.82 8.73 3.42
C LEU A 306 -18.82 8.23 4.46
N GLN A 307 -19.20 8.28 5.73
CA GLN A 307 -18.32 7.96 6.85
C GLN A 307 -18.48 6.50 7.26
N GLY A 308 -17.46 5.68 7.02
CA GLY A 308 -17.36 4.33 7.56
C GLY A 308 -17.14 4.34 9.07
N ILE A 309 -17.75 3.36 9.76
CA ILE A 309 -17.54 3.07 11.18
C ILE A 309 -17.06 1.62 11.28
N TRP A 310 -15.74 1.48 11.32
CA TRP A 310 -15.04 0.20 11.24
C TRP A 310 -15.05 -0.56 12.57
N THR A 311 -15.02 -1.89 12.49
CA THR A 311 -14.82 -2.79 13.65
C THR A 311 -14.25 -4.13 13.18
N GLU A 312 -13.54 -4.84 14.05
CA GLU A 312 -13.14 -6.23 13.81
C GLU A 312 -14.30 -7.20 14.08
N PRO A 313 -14.30 -8.43 13.50
CA PRO A 313 -15.13 -9.51 13.99
C PRO A 313 -14.88 -9.78 15.49
N PRO A 314 -15.92 -10.11 16.27
CA PRO A 314 -15.79 -10.45 17.68
C PRO A 314 -15.03 -11.77 17.87
N ALA A 315 -14.33 -11.91 19.01
CA ALA A 315 -13.65 -13.15 19.35
C ALA A 315 -14.64 -14.32 19.42
N GLY A 316 -14.46 -15.31 18.55
CA GLY A 316 -15.31 -16.50 18.46
C GLY A 316 -16.64 -16.29 17.73
N ASP A 317 -16.83 -15.18 17.01
CA ASP A 317 -18.07 -14.84 16.28
C ASP A 317 -19.27 -14.42 17.18
N ASP A 318 -19.02 -14.01 18.44
CA ASP A 318 -20.07 -13.53 19.35
C ASP A 318 -20.42 -12.03 19.17
N TYR A 319 -21.33 -11.71 18.24
CA TYR A 319 -21.72 -10.33 17.94
C TYR A 319 -22.58 -9.65 19.02
N ASP A 320 -23.26 -10.41 19.90
CA ASP A 320 -23.89 -9.85 21.11
C ASP A 320 -22.93 -9.84 22.31
N GLY A 321 -21.69 -10.29 22.11
CA GLY A 321 -20.63 -10.33 23.09
C GLY A 321 -20.42 -8.99 23.78
N ASP A 322 -20.64 -8.99 25.09
CA ASP A 322 -20.74 -7.84 25.97
C ASP A 322 -19.55 -6.84 25.87
N VAL A 323 -18.35 -7.37 25.61
CA VAL A 323 -17.12 -6.58 25.36
C VAL A 323 -17.14 -5.93 23.98
N PHE A 324 -17.48 -6.69 22.94
CA PHE A 324 -17.52 -6.24 21.55
C PHE A 324 -18.61 -5.17 21.36
N VAL A 325 -19.84 -5.41 21.84
CA VAL A 325 -20.94 -4.44 21.79
C VAL A 325 -20.54 -3.11 22.45
N ARG A 326 -19.88 -3.15 23.61
CA ARG A 326 -19.36 -1.92 24.26
C ARG A 326 -18.29 -1.21 23.43
N GLN A 327 -17.35 -1.96 22.84
CA GLN A 327 -16.28 -1.40 22.02
C GLN A 327 -16.82 -0.76 20.74
N PHE A 328 -17.67 -1.45 19.99
CA PHE A 328 -18.23 -0.96 18.73
C PHE A 328 -19.19 0.22 18.95
N ARG A 329 -20.07 0.15 19.97
CA ARG A 329 -20.87 1.32 20.39
C ARG A 329 -19.99 2.48 20.86
N GLY A 330 -18.81 2.21 21.42
CA GLY A 330 -17.81 3.23 21.75
C GLY A 330 -17.23 3.91 20.50
N GLU A 331 -16.94 3.14 19.45
CA GLU A 331 -16.43 3.68 18.18
C GLU A 331 -17.50 4.45 17.39
N ILE A 332 -18.75 3.96 17.38
CA ILE A 332 -19.92 4.69 16.83
C ILE A 332 -20.03 6.09 17.46
N ARG A 333 -19.95 6.19 18.79
CA ARG A 333 -19.95 7.51 19.47
C ARG A 333 -18.78 8.39 19.05
N ARG A 334 -17.55 7.86 19.04
CA ARG A 334 -16.35 8.62 18.60
C ARG A 334 -16.52 9.18 17.19
N VAL A 335 -16.96 8.35 16.23
CA VAL A 335 -17.12 8.80 14.84
C VAL A 335 -18.22 9.85 14.71
N ILE A 336 -19.34 9.69 15.42
CA ILE A 336 -20.40 10.71 15.46
C ILE A 336 -19.88 12.01 16.08
N ASP A 337 -19.22 11.95 17.23
CA ASP A 337 -18.65 13.13 17.91
C ASP A 337 -17.60 13.84 17.05
N ALA A 338 -16.75 13.10 16.34
CA ALA A 338 -15.75 13.66 15.43
C ALA A 338 -16.39 14.41 14.26
N VAL A 339 -17.44 13.85 13.66
CA VAL A 339 -18.22 14.47 12.57
C VAL A 339 -18.85 15.81 13.00
N HIS A 340 -19.32 15.91 14.25
CA HIS A 340 -19.88 17.14 14.83
C HIS A 340 -18.81 18.07 15.44
N GLY A 341 -17.51 17.81 15.23
CA GLY A 341 -16.43 18.64 15.77
C GLY A 341 -16.35 18.63 17.31
N ASN A 342 -16.81 17.55 17.95
CA ASN A 342 -17.10 17.48 19.39
C ASN A 342 -16.29 16.42 20.14
N LEU A 343 -15.19 15.91 19.57
CA LEU A 343 -14.38 14.83 20.14
C LEU A 343 -12.98 15.30 20.56
N ASP A 344 -12.56 14.87 21.76
CA ASP A 344 -11.16 14.80 22.16
C ASP A 344 -10.78 13.33 22.32
N LEU A 345 -9.85 12.85 21.48
CA LEU A 345 -9.48 11.44 21.42
C LEU A 345 -8.00 11.26 21.77
N GLU A 346 -7.75 10.45 22.80
CA GLU A 346 -6.40 10.07 23.20
C GLU A 346 -5.71 9.18 22.16
N ALA A 347 -4.38 9.26 22.10
CA ALA A 347 -3.56 8.46 21.20
C ALA A 347 -3.63 6.97 21.55
N ARG A 348 -3.95 6.15 20.56
CA ARG A 348 -3.95 4.67 20.65
C ARG A 348 -3.16 4.12 19.44
N PRO A 349 -2.30 3.10 19.61
CA PRO A 349 -1.63 2.47 18.48
C PRO A 349 -2.64 2.04 17.41
N GLY A 350 -2.30 2.25 16.13
CA GLY A 350 -3.15 1.86 15.01
C GLY A 350 -4.39 2.75 14.77
N HIS A 351 -4.59 3.84 15.52
CA HIS A 351 -5.82 4.65 15.46
C HIS A 351 -5.55 6.16 15.34
N ALA A 352 -6.44 6.87 14.65
CA ALA A 352 -6.45 8.32 14.63
C ALA A 352 -6.72 8.89 16.04
N SER A 353 -6.17 10.07 16.32
CA SER A 353 -6.29 10.75 17.62
C SER A 353 -6.12 12.26 17.48
N GLY A 354 -6.41 13.01 18.55
CA GLY A 354 -6.33 14.46 18.60
C GLY A 354 -7.68 15.13 18.91
N MET A 355 -7.72 16.44 18.66
CA MET A 355 -8.88 17.30 18.96
C MET A 355 -9.66 17.56 17.68
N TYR A 356 -10.84 16.97 17.55
CA TYR A 356 -11.76 17.20 16.43
C TYR A 356 -12.59 18.44 16.78
N ARG A 357 -12.52 19.48 15.94
CA ARG A 357 -13.25 20.75 16.11
C ARG A 357 -14.00 21.23 14.87
N ALA A 358 -13.62 20.73 13.70
CA ALA A 358 -14.32 21.01 12.45
C ALA A 358 -15.66 20.25 12.41
N ASP A 359 -16.77 20.93 12.72
CA ASP A 359 -18.11 20.43 12.44
C ASP A 359 -18.30 20.30 10.92
N ILE A 360 -18.36 19.05 10.45
CA ILE A 360 -18.66 18.68 9.07
C ILE A 360 -20.06 18.07 8.94
N SER A 361 -20.85 17.99 10.01
CA SER A 361 -22.18 17.40 10.02
C SER A 361 -23.13 17.92 8.92
N PRO A 362 -23.05 19.18 8.45
CA PRO A 362 -23.85 19.65 7.31
C PRO A 362 -23.56 18.96 5.97
N HIS A 363 -22.41 18.27 5.84
CA HIS A 363 -21.92 17.67 4.60
C HIS A 363 -21.68 16.15 4.70
N VAL A 364 -22.21 15.48 5.73
CA VAL A 364 -22.17 14.01 5.82
C VAL A 364 -23.45 13.43 5.21
N LEU A 365 -23.28 12.63 4.15
CA LEU A 365 -24.36 11.98 3.39
C LEU A 365 -24.93 10.77 4.11
N GLY A 366 -24.10 10.04 4.88
CA GLY A 366 -24.55 8.90 5.66
C GLY A 366 -23.42 8.14 6.35
N TYR A 367 -23.82 7.20 7.19
CA TYR A 367 -22.92 6.27 7.89
C TYR A 367 -22.97 4.87 7.27
N ILE A 368 -21.83 4.19 7.24
CA ILE A 368 -21.70 2.79 6.80
C ILE A 368 -21.01 2.01 7.91
N LEU A 369 -21.72 1.05 8.52
CA LEU A 369 -21.20 0.21 9.60
C LEU A 369 -20.43 -1.01 9.06
N GLY A 370 -19.34 -1.39 9.73
CA GLY A 370 -18.59 -2.63 9.45
C GLY A 370 -17.37 -2.45 8.54
N ARG A 371 -16.67 -3.56 8.26
CA ARG A 371 -15.40 -3.60 7.52
C ARG A 371 -15.38 -4.50 6.28
N GLU A 372 -16.55 -4.81 5.71
CA GLU A 372 -16.89 -6.08 5.04
C GLU A 372 -17.13 -7.18 6.09
N TRP A 373 -18.36 -7.70 6.20
CA TRP A 373 -18.65 -8.84 7.09
C TRP A 373 -18.20 -10.17 6.45
N GLU A 374 -17.77 -11.13 7.25
CA GLU A 374 -17.24 -12.42 6.76
C GLU A 374 -18.34 -13.50 6.72
N PRO A 375 -18.60 -14.18 5.58
CA PRO A 375 -19.67 -15.19 5.47
C PRO A 375 -19.59 -16.32 6.50
N LEU A 376 -18.38 -16.78 6.82
CA LEU A 376 -18.17 -17.81 7.83
C LEU A 376 -18.59 -17.33 9.23
N SER A 377 -18.23 -16.09 9.60
CA SER A 377 -18.56 -15.49 10.89
C SER A 377 -20.07 -15.25 11.04
N VAL A 378 -20.71 -14.70 10.00
CA VAL A 378 -22.18 -14.53 9.92
C VAL A 378 -22.90 -15.88 10.09
N ARG A 379 -22.47 -16.90 9.34
CA ARG A 379 -23.04 -18.26 9.39
C ARG A 379 -22.87 -18.91 10.77
N THR A 380 -21.72 -18.71 11.43
CA THR A 380 -21.48 -19.20 12.79
C THR A 380 -22.45 -18.57 13.78
N TYR A 381 -22.55 -17.23 13.78
CA TYR A 381 -23.42 -16.47 14.69
C TYR A 381 -24.90 -16.84 14.51
N ASP A 382 -25.43 -16.83 13.27
CA ASP A 382 -26.81 -17.22 13.00
C ASP A 382 -27.11 -18.66 13.45
N GLY A 383 -26.15 -19.58 13.26
CA GLY A 383 -26.23 -20.98 13.68
C GLY A 383 -26.26 -21.19 15.20
N TRP A 384 -25.76 -20.24 16.00
CA TRP A 384 -25.91 -20.25 17.45
C TRP A 384 -27.30 -19.82 17.88
N PHE A 385 -27.78 -18.67 17.35
CA PHE A 385 -29.03 -18.05 17.78
C PHE A 385 -30.27 -18.87 17.40
N ALA A 386 -30.20 -19.64 16.32
CA ALA A 386 -31.21 -20.61 15.92
C ALA A 386 -31.64 -21.61 17.04
N LYS A 387 -30.80 -21.79 18.07
CA LYS A 387 -30.97 -22.75 19.18
C LYS A 387 -31.52 -22.15 20.48
N GLY A 388 -31.67 -20.83 20.63
CA GLY A 388 -31.97 -20.23 21.95
C GLY A 388 -32.79 -18.93 21.99
N HIS A 389 -32.65 -18.02 21.02
CA HIS A 389 -33.32 -16.71 21.07
C HIS A 389 -34.04 -16.43 19.75
N ARG A 390 -35.38 -16.30 19.82
CA ARG A 390 -36.28 -16.10 18.68
C ARG A 390 -37.29 -14.97 18.94
N GLU A 391 -36.78 -13.81 19.34
CA GLU A 391 -37.59 -12.59 19.48
C GLU A 391 -37.22 -11.62 18.36
N SER A 392 -38.22 -11.13 17.63
CA SER A 392 -38.06 -10.13 16.58
C SER A 392 -37.61 -8.79 17.15
N PHE A 393 -36.64 -8.13 16.50
CA PHE A 393 -36.20 -6.80 16.92
C PHE A 393 -37.12 -5.68 16.42
N ALA A 394 -37.55 -4.82 17.35
CA ALA A 394 -38.23 -3.56 17.06
C ALA A 394 -37.65 -2.44 17.92
N GLY A 395 -36.79 -1.61 17.30
CA GLY A 395 -36.21 -0.41 17.90
C GLY A 395 -37.07 0.83 17.69
N ALA A 396 -36.52 2.00 18.02
CA ALA A 396 -37.21 3.28 17.82
C ALA A 396 -37.18 3.73 16.35
N TYR A 397 -36.11 3.40 15.64
CA TYR A 397 -35.78 3.84 14.28
C TYR A 397 -35.80 2.68 13.27
N PHE A 398 -35.47 1.44 13.68
CA PHE A 398 -35.47 0.28 12.79
C PHE A 398 -36.14 -0.95 13.39
N THR A 399 -36.80 -1.75 12.54
CA THR A 399 -37.29 -3.09 12.87
C THR A 399 -36.63 -4.12 11.97
N ALA A 400 -36.38 -5.31 12.51
CA ALA A 400 -35.92 -6.48 11.77
C ALA A 400 -36.61 -7.69 12.38
N ARG A 401 -37.52 -8.31 11.62
CA ARG A 401 -38.52 -9.23 12.18
C ARG A 401 -38.34 -10.65 11.65
N LEU A 402 -38.31 -11.62 12.56
CA LEU A 402 -38.21 -13.04 12.24
C LEU A 402 -39.40 -13.49 11.37
N GLU A 403 -40.59 -12.94 11.59
CA GLU A 403 -41.77 -13.21 10.76
C GLU A 403 -41.68 -12.65 9.34
N ASP A 404 -40.83 -11.63 9.11
CA ASP A 404 -40.50 -11.10 7.78
C ASP A 404 -39.26 -11.81 7.17
N GLY A 405 -38.75 -12.85 7.83
CA GLY A 405 -37.60 -13.64 7.40
C GLY A 405 -36.24 -13.03 7.76
N ALA A 406 -36.16 -12.08 8.68
CA ALA A 406 -34.88 -11.50 9.09
C ALA A 406 -34.00 -12.50 9.86
N THR A 407 -32.69 -12.51 9.62
CA THR A 407 -31.74 -13.36 10.35
C THR A 407 -31.39 -12.80 11.74
N PRO A 408 -30.82 -13.59 12.66
CA PRO A 408 -30.21 -13.06 13.88
C PRO A 408 -29.18 -11.95 13.61
N PHE A 409 -28.32 -12.11 12.59
CA PHE A 409 -27.31 -11.13 12.22
C PHE A 409 -27.91 -9.80 11.71
N GLU A 410 -28.95 -9.86 10.88
CA GLU A 410 -29.69 -8.67 10.43
C GLU A 410 -30.38 -7.95 11.60
N GLN A 411 -30.86 -8.69 12.60
CA GLN A 411 -31.40 -8.11 13.83
C GLN A 411 -30.32 -7.45 14.70
N TRP A 412 -29.12 -8.01 14.75
CA TRP A 412 -27.96 -7.39 15.41
C TRP A 412 -27.53 -6.10 14.69
N LEU A 413 -27.49 -6.12 13.35
CA LEU A 413 -27.26 -4.91 12.54
C LEU A 413 -28.33 -3.86 12.82
N ALA A 414 -29.61 -4.23 12.83
CA ALA A 414 -30.72 -3.32 13.14
C ALA A 414 -30.58 -2.72 14.56
N ARG A 415 -30.26 -3.53 15.59
CA ARG A 415 -29.96 -3.07 16.96
C ARG A 415 -28.82 -2.05 17.01
N THR A 416 -27.83 -2.21 16.13
CA THR A 416 -26.63 -1.36 16.08
C THR A 416 -26.90 -0.05 15.33
N MET A 417 -27.66 -0.11 14.24
CA MET A 417 -28.13 1.06 13.49
C MET A 417 -29.10 1.92 14.32
N ASP A 418 -30.01 1.28 15.06
CA ASP A 418 -30.95 1.95 15.97
C ASP A 418 -30.21 2.78 17.02
N PHE A 419 -29.21 2.18 17.67
CA PHE A 419 -28.33 2.85 18.62
C PHE A 419 -27.55 4.03 18.01
N ALA A 420 -27.04 3.90 16.77
CA ALA A 420 -26.31 4.98 16.11
C ALA A 420 -27.21 6.20 15.82
N VAL A 421 -28.43 5.96 15.33
CA VAL A 421 -29.43 7.01 15.07
C VAL A 421 -29.98 7.59 16.37
N GLU A 422 -30.19 6.77 17.40
CA GLU A 422 -30.57 7.20 18.75
C GLU A 422 -29.53 8.17 19.32
N TYR A 423 -28.25 7.79 19.28
CA TYR A 423 -27.16 8.59 19.83
C TYR A 423 -27.08 9.97 19.16
N GLU A 424 -27.11 10.02 17.82
CA GLU A 424 -27.08 11.30 17.12
C GLU A 424 -28.35 12.15 17.35
N THR A 425 -29.52 11.50 17.40
CA THR A 425 -30.78 12.19 17.65
C THR A 425 -30.85 12.75 19.07
N GLY A 426 -30.26 12.06 20.04
CA GLY A 426 -30.16 12.48 21.44
C GLY A 426 -29.25 13.69 21.62
N ASP A 427 -27.97 13.53 21.28
CA ASP A 427 -26.94 14.53 21.62
C ASP A 427 -26.92 15.72 20.66
N TYR A 428 -27.19 15.49 19.36
CA TYR A 428 -27.03 16.52 18.31
C TYR A 428 -28.33 16.98 17.68
N ARG A 429 -29.48 16.35 18.00
CA ARG A 429 -30.78 16.54 17.33
C ARG A 429 -30.66 16.44 15.80
N GLN A 430 -29.75 15.60 15.31
CA GLN A 430 -29.50 15.38 13.89
C GLN A 430 -29.71 13.93 13.51
N GLN A 431 -30.11 13.71 12.25
CA GLN A 431 -30.23 12.38 11.64
C GLN A 431 -29.77 12.44 10.19
N ARG A 432 -29.23 11.33 9.71
CA ARG A 432 -28.78 11.10 8.33
C ARG A 432 -28.97 9.63 7.94
N PRO A 433 -28.90 9.29 6.63
CA PRO A 433 -28.92 7.92 6.15
C PRO A 433 -27.89 7.03 6.85
N ILE A 434 -28.25 5.77 7.06
CA ILE A 434 -27.35 4.76 7.62
C ILE A 434 -27.49 3.43 6.85
N SER A 435 -26.38 2.71 6.79
CA SER A 435 -26.22 1.42 6.11
C SER A 435 -25.14 0.60 6.81
N PHE A 436 -24.90 -0.61 6.31
CA PHE A 436 -23.76 -1.45 6.61
C PHE A 436 -23.17 -1.96 5.29
N VAL A 437 -21.89 -2.34 5.28
CA VAL A 437 -21.22 -2.81 4.07
C VAL A 437 -21.36 -4.33 3.91
N ASN A 438 -21.92 -4.75 2.77
CA ASN A 438 -21.86 -6.13 2.31
C ASN A 438 -20.77 -6.31 1.24
N TRP A 439 -20.08 -7.46 1.33
CA TRP A 439 -19.34 -8.03 0.21
C TRP A 439 -20.34 -8.78 -0.70
N PRO A 440 -20.09 -8.98 -2.02
CA PRO A 440 -20.99 -9.77 -2.88
C PRO A 440 -21.30 -11.17 -2.33
N THR A 441 -20.38 -11.76 -1.56
CA THR A 441 -20.56 -13.09 -0.97
C THR A 441 -21.62 -13.17 0.13
N LEU A 442 -22.12 -12.00 0.55
CA LEU A 442 -23.24 -11.83 1.47
C LEU A 442 -24.43 -11.16 0.78
N ASP A 443 -24.44 -11.11 -0.55
CA ASP A 443 -25.61 -10.63 -1.27
C ASP A 443 -26.83 -11.56 -1.03
N PRO A 444 -28.05 -11.03 -1.14
CA PRO A 444 -29.28 -11.79 -0.85
C PRO A 444 -29.80 -12.57 -2.07
N LEU A 445 -29.03 -12.64 -3.15
CA LEU A 445 -29.38 -13.38 -4.36
C LEU A 445 -28.99 -14.86 -4.18
N ARG A 446 -29.10 -15.64 -5.25
CA ARG A 446 -28.72 -17.06 -5.25
C ARG A 446 -28.06 -17.41 -6.56
N HIS A 447 -26.86 -17.97 -6.49
CA HIS A 447 -25.97 -18.10 -7.64
C HIS A 447 -25.84 -19.58 -8.03
N PRO A 448 -26.45 -20.04 -9.15
CA PRO A 448 -26.43 -21.46 -9.54
C PRO A 448 -25.02 -21.99 -9.86
N THR A 449 -24.14 -21.10 -10.32
CA THR A 449 -22.76 -21.38 -10.70
C THR A 449 -21.80 -21.41 -9.50
N GLU A 450 -22.23 -20.94 -8.33
CA GLU A 450 -21.45 -20.88 -7.10
C GLU A 450 -21.84 -22.03 -6.17
N SER A 451 -21.08 -23.11 -6.17
CA SER A 451 -21.23 -24.19 -5.19
C SER A 451 -20.54 -23.83 -3.87
N THR A 452 -21.08 -24.34 -2.76
CA THR A 452 -20.36 -24.33 -1.48
C THR A 452 -19.27 -25.41 -1.50
N ALA A 453 -18.18 -25.23 -0.72
CA ALA A 453 -17.08 -26.17 -0.70
C ALA A 453 -17.48 -27.66 -0.50
N PRO A 454 -18.47 -28.02 0.36
CA PRO A 454 -18.93 -29.41 0.46
C PRO A 454 -19.72 -29.94 -0.75
N GLU A 455 -20.42 -29.07 -1.49
CA GLU A 455 -21.07 -29.44 -2.75
C GLU A 455 -20.01 -29.68 -3.85
N GLU A 456 -19.03 -28.78 -3.96
CA GLU A 456 -17.89 -28.91 -4.89
C GLU A 456 -17.08 -30.18 -4.60
N GLY A 457 -16.75 -30.42 -3.32
CA GLY A 457 -16.05 -31.62 -2.87
C GLY A 457 -16.82 -32.92 -3.16
N ALA A 458 -18.14 -32.93 -2.99
CA ALA A 458 -18.97 -34.10 -3.33
C ALA A 458 -18.92 -34.45 -4.83
N PHE A 459 -18.95 -33.45 -5.72
CA PHE A 459 -18.77 -33.68 -7.16
C PHE A 459 -17.36 -34.17 -7.49
N LEU A 460 -16.32 -33.62 -6.86
CA LEU A 460 -14.93 -34.01 -7.08
C LEU A 460 -14.66 -35.47 -6.66
N ARG A 461 -15.16 -35.91 -5.50
CA ARG A 461 -15.10 -37.32 -5.10
C ARG A 461 -15.83 -38.24 -6.08
N ALA A 462 -16.99 -37.82 -6.59
CA ALA A 462 -17.72 -38.57 -7.62
C ALA A 462 -16.95 -38.68 -8.96
N MET A 463 -16.03 -37.74 -9.24
CA MET A 463 -15.08 -37.80 -10.36
C MET A 463 -13.77 -38.54 -10.03
N GLY A 464 -13.57 -39.00 -8.79
CA GLY A 464 -12.38 -39.70 -8.33
C GLY A 464 -11.23 -38.79 -7.86
N GLU A 465 -11.51 -37.50 -7.63
CA GLU A 465 -10.51 -36.48 -7.24
C GLU A 465 -10.54 -36.18 -5.73
N GLU A 466 -10.26 -37.19 -4.90
CA GLU A 466 -10.34 -37.10 -3.43
C GLU A 466 -9.43 -35.99 -2.86
N GLU A 467 -8.16 -35.93 -3.28
CA GLU A 467 -7.18 -34.93 -2.81
C GLU A 467 -7.61 -33.50 -3.12
N THR A 468 -8.19 -33.26 -4.30
CA THR A 468 -8.71 -31.93 -4.68
C THR A 468 -9.97 -31.57 -3.89
N ALA A 469 -10.82 -32.55 -3.58
CA ALA A 469 -12.01 -32.36 -2.75
C ALA A 469 -11.63 -31.96 -1.32
N GLU A 470 -10.69 -32.69 -0.71
CA GLU A 470 -10.15 -32.38 0.62
C GLU A 470 -9.54 -30.96 0.67
N MET A 471 -8.75 -30.58 -0.34
CA MET A 471 -8.13 -29.26 -0.42
C MET A 471 -9.18 -28.12 -0.51
N ILE A 472 -10.24 -28.26 -1.32
CA ILE A 472 -11.29 -27.23 -1.44
C ILE A 472 -12.11 -27.10 -0.16
N GLU A 473 -12.39 -28.22 0.52
CA GLU A 473 -13.08 -28.22 1.81
C GLU A 473 -12.20 -27.64 2.94
N GLU A 474 -10.88 -27.81 2.88
CA GLU A 474 -9.93 -27.16 3.79
C GLU A 474 -9.86 -25.63 3.58
N TYR A 475 -9.91 -25.15 2.33
CA TYR A 475 -10.04 -23.70 2.06
C TYR A 475 -11.37 -23.12 2.55
N GLY A 476 -12.44 -23.91 2.58
CA GLY A 476 -13.70 -23.55 3.24
C GLY A 476 -14.48 -22.41 2.58
N GLU A 477 -14.34 -22.24 1.25
CA GLU A 477 -14.98 -21.15 0.50
C GLU A 477 -16.52 -21.10 0.66
N CYS A 478 -17.03 -19.87 0.74
CA CYS A 478 -18.37 -19.57 1.28
C CYS A 478 -19.00 -18.37 0.52
N GLU A 479 -18.84 -18.33 -0.80
CA GLU A 479 -19.20 -17.19 -1.65
C GLU A 479 -20.72 -17.05 -1.92
N ASP A 480 -21.50 -18.12 -1.72
CA ASP A 480 -22.98 -18.15 -1.77
C ASP A 480 -23.48 -19.17 -0.71
N CYS A 481 -23.10 -18.92 0.55
CA CYS A 481 -23.39 -19.83 1.67
C CYS A 481 -24.36 -19.25 2.71
N VAL A 482 -24.42 -17.91 2.82
CA VAL A 482 -25.33 -17.13 3.66
C VAL A 482 -25.43 -15.73 3.07
N GLY A 483 -26.60 -15.09 3.14
CA GLY A 483 -26.80 -13.70 2.71
C GLY A 483 -27.13 -12.80 3.89
N VAL A 484 -26.90 -11.49 3.73
CA VAL A 484 -27.30 -10.45 4.69
C VAL A 484 -28.13 -9.40 3.96
N ASP A 485 -29.45 -9.49 4.07
CA ASP A 485 -30.40 -8.75 3.27
C ASP A 485 -30.78 -7.41 3.94
N ALA A 486 -30.20 -6.32 3.45
CA ALA A 486 -30.54 -4.97 3.91
C ALA A 486 -32.02 -4.59 3.72
N ALA A 487 -32.80 -5.31 2.90
CA ALA A 487 -34.23 -5.10 2.77
C ALA A 487 -35.05 -5.64 3.96
N ARG A 488 -34.46 -6.48 4.82
CA ARG A 488 -35.09 -7.01 6.05
C ARG A 488 -35.05 -6.03 7.23
N ILE A 489 -34.25 -4.97 7.13
CA ILE A 489 -34.17 -3.89 8.11
C ILE A 489 -35.04 -2.72 7.65
N VAL A 490 -36.20 -2.56 8.28
CA VAL A 490 -37.24 -1.61 7.86
C VAL A 490 -37.18 -0.35 8.75
N PRO A 491 -37.11 0.87 8.17
CA PRO A 491 -37.11 2.10 8.95
C PRO A 491 -38.52 2.44 9.47
N THR A 492 -38.60 2.89 10.72
CA THR A 492 -39.83 3.48 11.29
C THR A 492 -40.02 4.93 10.78
N PRO A 493 -41.20 5.54 10.98
CA PRO A 493 -41.42 6.96 10.67
C PRO A 493 -40.48 7.95 11.40
N ASP A 494 -39.84 7.53 12.50
CA ASP A 494 -38.89 8.36 13.25
C ASP A 494 -37.45 8.28 12.71
N ALA A 495 -37.15 7.32 11.82
CA ALA A 495 -35.88 7.24 11.10
C ALA A 495 -35.87 8.16 9.87
N ARG A 496 -35.90 9.48 10.09
CA ARG A 496 -36.11 10.51 9.06
C ARG A 496 -34.96 10.62 8.04
N GLY A 497 -33.79 10.05 8.36
CA GLY A 497 -32.67 9.86 7.42
C GLY A 497 -32.85 8.68 6.46
N GLY A 498 -33.64 7.67 6.83
CA GLY A 498 -33.84 6.45 6.04
C GLY A 498 -32.65 5.47 6.06
N ILE A 499 -32.81 4.37 5.33
CA ILE A 499 -31.82 3.29 5.15
C ILE A 499 -31.45 3.18 3.66
N PHE A 500 -30.22 2.79 3.39
CA PHE A 500 -29.76 2.33 2.06
C PHE A 500 -29.03 1.00 2.19
N ALA A 501 -28.97 0.22 1.11
CA ALA A 501 -28.10 -0.95 1.01
C ALA A 501 -26.74 -0.53 0.45
N THR A 502 -25.65 -1.09 0.98
CA THR A 502 -24.29 -0.87 0.45
C THR A 502 -23.65 -2.20 0.09
N TYR A 503 -23.30 -2.37 -1.18
CA TYR A 503 -22.49 -3.50 -1.64
C TYR A 503 -21.17 -2.99 -2.18
N HIS A 504 -20.08 -3.69 -1.91
CA HIS A 504 -18.94 -3.64 -2.84
C HIS A 504 -19.29 -4.52 -4.06
N ALA A 505 -18.84 -4.16 -5.26
CA ALA A 505 -19.07 -4.97 -6.46
C ALA A 505 -17.96 -4.70 -7.49
N TYR A 506 -17.19 -5.73 -7.82
CA TYR A 506 -16.10 -5.66 -8.77
C TYR A 506 -16.41 -6.56 -9.98
N PRO A 507 -16.11 -6.15 -11.22
CA PRO A 507 -16.63 -6.81 -12.43
C PRO A 507 -16.08 -8.21 -12.68
N TYR A 508 -15.02 -8.61 -11.96
CA TYR A 508 -14.26 -9.84 -12.15
C TYR A 508 -14.45 -10.88 -11.05
N TYR A 509 -15.14 -10.58 -9.94
CA TYR A 509 -15.27 -11.51 -8.79
C TYR A 509 -16.46 -11.13 -7.88
N PRO A 510 -17.18 -12.10 -7.28
CA PRO A 510 -16.94 -13.55 -7.30
C PRO A 510 -17.18 -14.21 -8.66
N ASP A 511 -16.75 -15.46 -8.80
CA ASP A 511 -16.81 -16.18 -10.08
C ASP A 511 -18.24 -16.32 -10.60
N PHE A 512 -19.28 -16.32 -9.75
CA PHE A 512 -20.66 -16.24 -10.23
C PHE A 512 -20.94 -15.07 -11.18
N MET A 513 -20.33 -13.90 -10.97
CA MET A 513 -20.47 -12.76 -11.89
C MET A 513 -19.89 -13.07 -13.27
N ASN A 514 -18.84 -13.89 -13.36
CA ASN A 514 -18.22 -14.29 -14.63
C ASN A 514 -18.95 -15.46 -15.30
N LEU A 515 -19.36 -16.44 -14.50
CA LEU A 515 -19.78 -17.77 -14.94
C LEU A 515 -21.29 -17.88 -15.15
N ASP A 516 -22.11 -17.02 -14.55
CA ASP A 516 -23.57 -17.11 -14.69
C ASP A 516 -24.02 -16.87 -16.16
N PRO A 517 -24.75 -17.83 -16.77
CA PRO A 517 -25.19 -17.70 -18.16
C PRO A 517 -26.15 -16.51 -18.39
N GLY A 518 -26.94 -16.12 -17.38
CA GLY A 518 -27.77 -14.91 -17.39
C GLY A 518 -26.92 -13.65 -17.53
N TYR A 519 -25.89 -13.50 -16.71
CA TYR A 519 -24.97 -12.35 -16.77
C TYR A 519 -24.18 -12.31 -18.09
N SER A 520 -23.74 -13.45 -18.63
CA SER A 520 -23.11 -13.50 -19.97
C SER A 520 -23.99 -12.95 -21.11
N ARG A 521 -25.33 -13.00 -20.95
CA ARG A 521 -26.32 -12.47 -21.91
C ARG A 521 -26.69 -11.01 -21.64
N ALA A 522 -26.35 -10.45 -20.48
CA ALA A 522 -26.68 -9.07 -20.13
C ALA A 522 -25.94 -8.05 -21.00
N ARG A 523 -26.63 -6.95 -21.32
CA ARG A 523 -26.12 -5.86 -22.17
C ARG A 523 -26.40 -4.51 -21.52
N ASP A 524 -25.43 -3.63 -21.59
CA ASP A 524 -25.57 -2.20 -21.30
C ASP A 524 -25.77 -1.40 -22.61
N SER A 525 -25.82 -0.08 -22.53
CA SER A 525 -25.88 0.83 -23.70
C SER A 525 -24.62 0.86 -24.59
N LYS A 526 -23.56 0.11 -24.25
CA LYS A 526 -22.29 0.00 -24.97
C LYS A 526 -22.00 -1.41 -25.52
N GLY A 527 -22.65 -2.46 -25.02
CA GLY A 527 -22.46 -3.85 -25.44
C GLY A 527 -22.58 -4.88 -24.31
N PRO A 528 -21.86 -6.02 -24.39
CA PRO A 528 -21.76 -6.99 -23.30
C PRO A 528 -21.22 -6.38 -22.01
N SER A 529 -21.90 -6.68 -20.89
CA SER A 529 -21.46 -6.41 -19.52
C SER A 529 -22.09 -7.47 -18.63
N ASN A 530 -21.29 -8.32 -17.98
CA ASN A 530 -21.80 -9.21 -16.95
C ASN A 530 -22.19 -8.41 -15.69
N PHE A 531 -21.41 -7.37 -15.38
CA PHE A 531 -21.59 -6.50 -14.22
C PHE A 531 -22.98 -5.87 -14.17
N ILE A 532 -23.48 -5.31 -15.28
CA ILE A 532 -24.84 -4.73 -15.31
C ILE A 532 -25.95 -5.79 -15.12
N GLY A 533 -25.67 -7.07 -15.42
CA GLY A 533 -26.58 -8.18 -15.09
C GLY A 533 -26.76 -8.30 -13.58
N TYR A 534 -25.65 -8.45 -12.87
CA TYR A 534 -25.62 -8.51 -11.41
C TYR A 534 -26.26 -7.26 -10.75
N LEU A 535 -25.93 -6.05 -11.22
CA LEU A 535 -26.51 -4.82 -10.70
C LEU A 535 -28.04 -4.74 -10.88
N ARG A 536 -28.57 -5.30 -11.98
CA ARG A 536 -30.02 -5.33 -12.24
C ARG A 536 -30.74 -6.33 -11.35
N ASP A 537 -30.11 -7.44 -10.99
CA ASP A 537 -30.68 -8.40 -10.03
C ASP A 537 -30.70 -7.81 -8.61
N LEU A 538 -29.59 -7.21 -8.15
CA LEU A 538 -29.56 -6.44 -6.89
C LEU A 538 -30.63 -5.35 -6.87
N LYS A 539 -30.79 -4.59 -7.97
CA LYS A 539 -31.82 -3.55 -8.06
C LYS A 539 -33.24 -4.14 -8.02
N THR A 540 -33.45 -5.28 -8.64
CA THR A 540 -34.75 -5.98 -8.66
C THR A 540 -35.12 -6.47 -7.26
N HIS A 541 -34.16 -7.04 -6.53
CA HIS A 541 -34.34 -7.47 -5.13
C HIS A 541 -34.67 -6.29 -4.20
N HIS A 542 -33.88 -5.22 -4.23
CA HIS A 542 -34.05 -4.07 -3.34
C HIS A 542 -35.20 -3.12 -3.73
N GLY A 543 -35.64 -3.13 -5.00
CA GLY A 543 -36.75 -2.32 -5.50
C GLY A 543 -36.58 -0.82 -5.22
N ALA A 544 -37.40 -0.30 -4.29
CA ALA A 544 -37.41 1.11 -3.88
C ALA A 544 -36.39 1.46 -2.78
N GLN A 545 -35.69 0.50 -2.19
CA GLN A 545 -34.56 0.79 -1.30
C GLN A 545 -33.39 1.35 -2.15
N PRO A 546 -32.75 2.47 -1.74
CA PRO A 546 -31.55 2.95 -2.42
C PRO A 546 -30.41 1.94 -2.27
N VAL A 547 -29.74 1.62 -3.37
CA VAL A 547 -28.57 0.73 -3.40
C VAL A 547 -27.35 1.55 -3.82
N LEU A 548 -26.31 1.56 -3.00
CA LEU A 548 -25.02 2.19 -3.28
C LEU A 548 -23.98 1.10 -3.56
N ILE A 549 -23.23 1.24 -4.66
CA ILE A 549 -21.99 0.47 -4.84
C ILE A 549 -20.87 1.21 -4.10
N GLY A 550 -20.54 0.74 -2.89
CA GLY A 550 -19.57 1.36 -1.98
C GLY A 550 -18.11 1.20 -2.41
N GLU A 551 -17.82 0.21 -3.26
CA GLU A 551 -16.56 0.03 -3.96
C GLU A 551 -16.79 -0.63 -5.31
N THR A 552 -16.13 -0.12 -6.34
CA THR A 552 -15.97 -0.76 -7.65
C THR A 552 -14.75 -0.18 -8.36
N GLY A 553 -14.21 -0.89 -9.35
CA GLY A 553 -13.13 -0.42 -10.21
C GLY A 553 -12.30 -1.57 -10.76
N VAL A 554 -11.30 -1.24 -11.58
CA VAL A 554 -10.22 -2.14 -11.98
C VAL A 554 -8.85 -1.46 -11.81
N PRO A 555 -7.75 -2.21 -11.60
CA PRO A 555 -6.43 -1.62 -11.43
C PRO A 555 -5.61 -1.58 -12.73
N SER A 556 -4.60 -0.71 -12.76
CA SER A 556 -3.70 -0.48 -13.91
C SER A 556 -2.35 -1.20 -13.77
N SER A 557 -2.35 -2.47 -13.38
CA SER A 557 -1.15 -3.27 -13.11
C SER A 557 -0.61 -3.99 -14.35
N ARG A 558 0.66 -4.40 -14.29
CA ARG A 558 1.25 -5.35 -15.27
C ARG A 558 0.72 -6.77 -15.05
N GLY A 559 0.58 -7.19 -13.79
CA GLY A 559 0.06 -8.51 -13.44
C GLY A 559 -1.46 -8.59 -13.52
N ILE A 560 -1.96 -9.79 -13.80
CA ILE A 560 -3.37 -10.18 -13.70
C ILE A 560 -3.49 -11.16 -12.54
N ALA A 561 -4.42 -10.93 -11.61
CA ALA A 561 -4.76 -11.86 -10.54
C ALA A 561 -6.01 -12.69 -10.85
N HIS A 562 -6.94 -12.17 -11.65
CA HIS A 562 -8.21 -12.82 -12.01
C HIS A 562 -8.67 -12.37 -13.41
N LEU A 563 -9.13 -13.29 -14.26
CA LEU A 563 -9.67 -12.97 -15.58
C LEU A 563 -11.19 -12.75 -15.55
N GLN A 564 -11.67 -12.02 -16.55
CA GLN A 564 -13.05 -11.54 -16.66
C GLN A 564 -13.51 -11.61 -18.14
N PRO A 565 -14.75 -12.06 -18.48
CA PRO A 565 -15.14 -12.36 -19.86
C PRO A 565 -15.11 -11.19 -20.87
N GLN A 566 -15.32 -9.96 -20.42
CA GLN A 566 -15.20 -8.73 -21.24
C GLN A 566 -13.79 -8.10 -21.18
N GLY A 567 -12.84 -8.73 -20.48
CA GLY A 567 -11.49 -8.22 -20.27
C GLY A 567 -11.40 -7.17 -19.16
N TRP A 568 -12.41 -7.04 -18.29
CA TRP A 568 -12.38 -6.14 -17.11
C TRP A 568 -11.73 -6.85 -15.92
N ASN A 569 -10.51 -7.31 -16.13
CA ASN A 569 -9.81 -8.25 -15.27
C ASN A 569 -9.42 -7.65 -13.91
N HIS A 570 -9.01 -8.50 -12.95
CA HIS A 570 -8.26 -8.02 -11.81
C HIS A 570 -6.80 -7.72 -12.24
N GLY A 571 -6.59 -6.60 -12.94
CA GLY A 571 -5.29 -6.14 -13.43
C GLY A 571 -5.01 -6.42 -14.90
N GLY A 572 -3.79 -6.10 -15.36
CA GLY A 572 -3.37 -6.24 -16.76
C GLY A 572 -3.81 -5.08 -17.67
N HIS A 573 -4.23 -3.96 -17.09
CA HIS A 573 -4.73 -2.79 -17.83
C HIS A 573 -3.70 -1.67 -17.91
N THR A 574 -3.63 -0.99 -19.04
CA THR A 574 -3.02 0.35 -19.08
C THR A 574 -3.86 1.34 -18.27
N GLU A 575 -3.26 2.45 -17.86
CA GLU A 575 -3.94 3.52 -17.12
C GLU A 575 -5.10 4.15 -17.90
N ARG A 576 -5.01 4.13 -19.24
CA ARG A 576 -6.11 4.50 -20.13
C ARG A 576 -7.24 3.48 -20.07
N ALA A 577 -6.93 2.20 -20.21
CA ALA A 577 -7.93 1.13 -20.16
C ALA A 577 -8.63 1.08 -18.80
N GLN A 578 -7.91 1.26 -17.68
CA GLN A 578 -8.50 1.47 -16.36
C GLN A 578 -9.56 2.58 -16.39
N GLY A 579 -9.19 3.80 -16.81
CA GLY A 579 -10.12 4.93 -16.86
C GLY A 579 -11.31 4.76 -17.82
N GLU A 580 -11.16 3.96 -18.87
CA GLU A 580 -12.26 3.60 -19.79
C GLU A 580 -13.22 2.56 -19.19
N ILE A 581 -12.69 1.56 -18.48
CA ILE A 581 -13.47 0.54 -17.78
C ILE A 581 -14.20 1.16 -16.58
N ASP A 582 -13.50 1.87 -15.69
CA ASP A 582 -14.08 2.51 -14.51
C ASP A 582 -15.17 3.53 -14.89
N ALA A 583 -14.98 4.26 -16.00
CA ALA A 583 -16.01 5.12 -16.56
C ALA A 583 -17.27 4.35 -16.98
N ARG A 584 -17.12 3.16 -17.55
CA ARG A 584 -18.24 2.29 -17.95
C ARG A 584 -18.92 1.62 -16.75
N LEU A 585 -18.17 1.15 -15.75
CA LEU A 585 -18.74 0.62 -14.49
C LEU A 585 -19.65 1.66 -13.83
N MET A 586 -19.24 2.92 -13.80
CA MET A 586 -20.03 4.02 -13.25
C MET A 586 -21.25 4.41 -14.12
N MET A 587 -21.22 4.11 -15.43
CA MET A 587 -22.41 4.22 -16.30
C MET A 587 -23.37 3.04 -16.08
N ASP A 588 -22.86 1.81 -15.94
CA ASP A 588 -23.67 0.62 -15.65
C ASP A 588 -24.47 0.77 -14.34
N ILE A 589 -23.89 1.43 -13.34
CA ILE A 589 -24.55 1.76 -12.06
C ILE A 589 -25.73 2.75 -12.24
N ASP A 590 -25.59 3.78 -13.07
CA ASP A 590 -26.71 4.71 -13.40
C ASP A 590 -27.76 4.06 -14.33
N GLU A 591 -27.32 3.20 -15.26
CA GLU A 591 -28.19 2.50 -16.22
C GLU A 591 -29.01 1.40 -15.54
N ALA A 592 -28.43 0.67 -14.58
CA ALA A 592 -29.15 -0.27 -13.73
C ALA A 592 -30.05 0.43 -12.68
N GLY A 593 -29.99 1.76 -12.55
CA GLY A 593 -30.91 2.54 -11.70
C GLY A 593 -30.60 2.48 -10.19
N LEU A 594 -29.33 2.33 -9.84
CA LEU A 594 -28.84 2.39 -8.45
C LEU A 594 -28.69 3.85 -7.99
N ALA A 595 -28.46 4.05 -6.69
CA ALA A 595 -28.36 5.39 -6.08
C ALA A 595 -26.98 6.05 -6.30
N GLY A 596 -25.99 5.28 -6.73
CA GLY A 596 -24.66 5.75 -7.10
C GLY A 596 -23.56 4.72 -6.88
N GLY A 597 -22.33 5.11 -7.20
CA GLY A 597 -21.14 4.30 -7.09
C GLY A 597 -19.95 5.06 -6.51
N VAL A 598 -18.98 4.32 -5.98
CA VAL A 598 -17.77 4.88 -5.38
C VAL A 598 -16.55 4.11 -5.91
N LEU A 599 -15.68 4.80 -6.66
CA LEU A 599 -14.50 4.17 -7.24
C LEU A 599 -13.46 3.82 -6.16
N PHE A 600 -12.90 2.61 -6.25
CA PHE A 600 -11.74 2.17 -5.49
C PHE A 600 -10.50 2.27 -6.40
N ALA A 601 -9.52 3.13 -6.14
CA ALA A 601 -9.38 4.08 -5.03
C ALA A 601 -8.67 5.37 -5.47
N LEU A 602 -8.54 6.37 -4.60
CA LEU A 602 -7.84 7.61 -4.95
C LEU A 602 -6.36 7.39 -5.30
N LEU A 603 -5.65 6.55 -4.54
CA LEU A 603 -4.18 6.46 -4.55
C LEU A 603 -3.71 5.01 -4.68
N ASP A 604 -2.59 4.79 -5.38
CA ASP A 604 -1.85 3.53 -5.38
C ASP A 604 -1.17 3.33 -4.02
N GLU A 605 -1.46 2.21 -3.35
CA GLU A 605 -1.05 1.97 -1.95
C GLU A 605 -0.15 0.72 -1.83
N TRP A 606 1.17 0.94 -1.72
CA TRP A 606 2.20 -0.11 -1.82
C TRP A 606 2.19 -1.16 -0.70
N PHE A 607 1.41 -0.98 0.37
CA PHE A 607 1.30 -1.98 1.44
C PHE A 607 0.39 -3.16 1.06
N LYS A 608 -0.46 -2.99 0.05
CA LYS A 608 -1.48 -3.98 -0.33
C LYS A 608 -0.85 -5.21 -0.98
N ARG A 609 -1.57 -6.33 -0.88
CA ARG A 609 -1.15 -7.65 -1.38
C ARG A 609 -2.37 -8.46 -1.80
N ASN A 610 -2.28 -9.16 -2.93
CA ASN A 610 -3.28 -10.14 -3.36
C ASN A 610 -2.80 -11.60 -3.17
N TRP A 611 -3.73 -12.55 -3.31
CA TRP A 611 -3.52 -13.99 -3.12
C TRP A 611 -2.43 -14.61 -4.01
N MET A 612 -2.02 -13.95 -5.10
CA MET A 612 -0.96 -14.42 -5.99
C MET A 612 0.46 -14.11 -5.53
N VAL A 613 0.64 -13.21 -4.54
CA VAL A 613 1.96 -12.77 -4.05
C VAL A 613 2.08 -12.78 -2.53
N PHE A 614 0.96 -12.83 -1.79
CA PHE A 614 0.90 -12.75 -0.33
C PHE A 614 1.91 -13.64 0.41
N ASP A 615 2.05 -14.89 -0.02
CA ASP A 615 2.97 -15.88 0.58
C ASP A 615 4.45 -15.60 0.26
N PHE A 616 4.73 -14.89 -0.84
CA PHE A 616 6.08 -14.71 -1.39
C PHE A 616 6.72 -13.37 -1.03
N GLU A 617 5.93 -12.39 -0.58
CA GLU A 617 6.41 -11.06 -0.20
C GLU A 617 6.82 -11.02 1.28
N VAL A 618 7.95 -11.68 1.54
CA VAL A 618 8.55 -11.81 2.88
C VAL A 618 9.84 -10.98 3.01
N PRO A 619 10.04 -10.26 4.12
CA PRO A 619 9.18 -10.20 5.31
C PRO A 619 8.07 -9.14 5.19
N ALA A 620 6.88 -9.46 5.70
CA ALA A 620 5.65 -8.71 5.43
C ALA A 620 5.67 -7.26 5.95
N GLU A 621 6.38 -6.98 7.05
CA GLU A 621 6.53 -5.64 7.63
C GLU A 621 7.32 -4.67 6.72
N ARG A 622 8.04 -5.18 5.72
CA ARG A 622 8.79 -4.39 4.73
C ARG A 622 8.01 -4.14 3.44
N LYS A 623 6.82 -4.73 3.26
CA LYS A 623 6.03 -4.59 2.02
C LYS A 623 5.78 -3.13 1.59
N PRO A 624 5.45 -2.17 2.46
CA PRO A 624 5.20 -0.79 2.04
C PRO A 624 6.40 -0.08 1.41
N LEU A 625 7.62 -0.61 1.58
CA LEU A 625 8.86 0.01 1.12
C LEU A 625 9.08 -0.11 -0.39
N TRP A 626 8.29 -0.91 -1.12
CA TRP A 626 8.51 -1.16 -2.55
C TRP A 626 7.21 -1.50 -3.29
N LEU A 627 7.15 -1.14 -4.56
CA LEU A 627 5.97 -1.33 -5.42
C LEU A 627 6.07 -2.65 -6.18
N ASN A 628 5.16 -3.59 -5.96
CA ASN A 628 5.05 -4.76 -6.82
C ASN A 628 4.09 -4.49 -7.97
N VAL A 629 4.66 -4.20 -9.14
CA VAL A 629 3.89 -3.91 -10.37
C VAL A 629 3.14 -5.14 -10.94
N LEU A 630 3.42 -6.33 -10.40
CA LEU A 630 2.64 -7.54 -10.66
C LEU A 630 1.42 -7.67 -9.73
N ASP A 631 1.33 -6.89 -8.66
CA ASP A 631 0.18 -6.89 -7.77
C ASP A 631 -0.90 -5.89 -8.26
N PRO A 632 -2.10 -6.36 -8.64
CA PRO A 632 -3.20 -5.47 -8.99
C PRO A 632 -3.68 -4.58 -7.83
N GLU A 633 -3.64 -5.04 -6.59
CA GLU A 633 -4.14 -4.32 -5.41
C GLU A 633 -3.38 -3.02 -5.12
N GLU A 634 -2.08 -2.99 -5.44
CA GLU A 634 -1.26 -1.78 -5.31
C GLU A 634 -1.60 -0.71 -6.36
N ASN A 635 -2.29 -1.08 -7.44
CA ASN A 635 -2.41 -0.29 -8.69
C ASN A 635 -3.84 0.23 -8.97
N TYR A 636 -4.71 0.29 -7.96
CA TYR A 636 -6.09 0.82 -8.05
C TYR A 636 -6.21 2.35 -8.09
N GLY A 637 -5.16 3.07 -7.72
CA GLY A 637 -5.22 4.52 -7.55
C GLY A 637 -5.56 5.27 -8.83
N LEU A 638 -6.41 6.29 -8.75
CA LEU A 638 -6.56 7.28 -9.82
C LEU A 638 -5.37 8.27 -9.85
N LEU A 639 -4.67 8.39 -8.72
CA LEU A 639 -3.35 8.97 -8.57
C LEU A 639 -2.33 7.85 -8.42
N ALA A 640 -1.27 7.89 -9.23
CA ALA A 640 -0.18 6.94 -9.15
C ALA A 640 0.88 7.38 -8.15
N ALA A 641 1.33 6.46 -7.30
CA ALA A 641 2.49 6.61 -6.44
C ALA A 641 3.69 5.92 -7.11
N ARG A 642 4.58 6.72 -7.69
CA ARG A 642 5.68 6.27 -8.56
C ARG A 642 7.02 6.24 -7.81
N PRO A 643 7.94 5.32 -8.13
CA PRO A 643 9.31 5.36 -7.59
C PRO A 643 10.05 6.64 -8.02
N GLY A 644 11.07 7.01 -7.24
CA GLY A 644 11.87 8.22 -7.45
C GLY A 644 11.21 9.51 -6.93
N ALA A 645 12.03 10.45 -6.43
CA ALA A 645 11.55 11.64 -5.70
C ALA A 645 10.82 12.70 -6.54
N THR A 646 11.05 12.76 -7.85
CA THR A 646 10.46 13.79 -8.76
C THR A 646 10.04 13.26 -10.11
N SER A 647 10.61 12.13 -10.54
CA SER A 647 10.37 11.48 -11.82
C SER A 647 10.87 10.05 -11.75
N TRP A 648 10.41 9.23 -12.71
CA TRP A 648 11.05 7.96 -13.07
C TRP A 648 12.57 8.10 -13.17
N LYS A 649 13.29 7.07 -12.73
CA LYS A 649 14.75 6.99 -12.80
C LYS A 649 15.25 6.72 -14.23
N VAL A 650 14.56 5.84 -14.94
CA VAL A 650 14.73 5.56 -16.37
C VAL A 650 13.33 5.41 -16.96
N LYS A 651 13.04 6.03 -18.11
CA LYS A 651 11.84 5.73 -18.89
C LYS A 651 12.28 4.87 -20.06
N VAL A 652 11.64 3.73 -20.23
CA VAL A 652 11.96 2.82 -21.34
C VAL A 652 11.35 3.38 -22.62
N ASP A 653 12.17 4.03 -23.43
CA ASP A 653 11.78 4.64 -24.70
C ASP A 653 12.88 4.54 -25.80
N GLY A 654 14.01 3.92 -25.44
CA GLY A 654 15.21 3.68 -26.23
C GLY A 654 16.22 4.83 -26.27
N ARG A 655 15.93 5.97 -25.62
CA ARG A 655 16.76 7.17 -25.63
C ARG A 655 17.76 7.10 -24.47
N ALA A 656 19.03 6.88 -24.81
CA ALA A 656 20.14 6.74 -23.83
C ALA A 656 20.34 7.95 -22.88
N GLU A 657 19.63 9.06 -23.07
CA GLU A 657 19.62 10.23 -22.18
C GLU A 657 19.19 9.90 -20.75
N ASP A 658 18.25 8.97 -20.57
CA ASP A 658 17.78 8.54 -19.24
C ASP A 658 18.82 7.68 -18.48
N TRP A 659 19.89 7.24 -19.15
CA TRP A 659 21.02 6.53 -18.54
C TRP A 659 22.19 7.45 -18.17
N ASN A 660 22.03 8.76 -18.32
CA ASN A 660 23.05 9.73 -17.92
C ASN A 660 23.40 9.59 -16.42
N GLY A 661 24.67 9.31 -16.12
CA GLY A 661 25.15 9.06 -14.77
C GLY A 661 25.07 7.61 -14.29
N VAL A 662 24.51 6.68 -15.08
CA VAL A 662 24.62 5.23 -14.83
C VAL A 662 25.93 4.72 -15.43
N ALA A 663 26.82 4.19 -14.58
CA ALA A 663 28.05 3.55 -15.06
C ALA A 663 27.73 2.19 -15.71
N PRO A 664 28.33 1.86 -16.87
CA PRO A 664 28.22 0.52 -17.45
C PRO A 664 28.94 -0.51 -16.56
N LEU A 665 28.38 -1.71 -16.44
CA LEU A 665 29.03 -2.83 -15.77
C LEU A 665 30.18 -3.39 -16.60
N VAL A 666 30.05 -3.36 -17.93
CA VAL A 666 31.06 -3.81 -18.89
C VAL A 666 30.90 -3.06 -20.21
N THR A 667 32.01 -2.74 -20.86
CA THR A 667 32.07 -2.10 -22.17
C THR A 667 33.11 -2.78 -23.07
N ARG A 668 32.83 -2.86 -24.37
CA ARG A 668 33.71 -3.44 -25.39
C ARG A 668 33.73 -2.55 -26.65
N PRO A 669 34.52 -1.47 -26.66
CA PRO A 669 34.44 -0.43 -27.69
C PRO A 669 34.92 -0.90 -29.08
N GLU A 670 35.78 -1.92 -29.14
CA GLU A 670 36.41 -2.41 -30.38
C GLU A 670 36.17 -3.91 -30.60
N GLY A 671 36.57 -4.42 -31.77
CA GLY A 671 36.37 -5.83 -32.16
C GLY A 671 35.00 -6.12 -32.78
N GLY A 672 34.81 -7.37 -33.21
CA GLY A 672 33.54 -7.92 -33.72
C GLY A 672 33.01 -9.04 -32.82
N PRO A 673 32.08 -9.89 -33.30
CA PRO A 673 31.53 -10.98 -32.50
C PRO A 673 32.57 -12.11 -32.36
N GLU A 674 32.53 -12.88 -31.26
CA GLU A 674 33.44 -14.02 -31.07
C GLU A 674 33.35 -15.07 -32.21
N ARG A 675 32.15 -15.28 -32.75
CA ARG A 675 31.83 -16.29 -33.78
C ARG A 675 31.14 -15.61 -34.98
N PRO A 676 31.89 -14.92 -35.88
CA PRO A 676 31.32 -14.21 -37.01
C PRO A 676 30.77 -15.16 -38.08
N PHE A 677 29.57 -14.88 -38.58
CA PHE A 677 28.89 -15.66 -39.62
C PHE A 677 29.12 -15.13 -41.05
N LYS A 678 29.62 -13.89 -41.19
CA LYS A 678 29.93 -13.23 -42.46
C LYS A 678 28.73 -13.12 -43.42
N ASP A 679 27.53 -13.01 -42.87
CA ASP A 679 26.25 -12.95 -43.60
C ASP A 679 25.65 -11.53 -43.67
N GLY A 680 26.43 -10.51 -43.30
CA GLY A 680 26.01 -9.10 -43.24
C GLY A 680 25.56 -8.62 -41.84
N TYR A 681 25.13 -9.53 -40.97
CA TYR A 681 24.50 -9.20 -39.69
C TYR A 681 25.45 -9.27 -38.48
N ASP A 682 26.74 -9.53 -38.69
CA ASP A 682 27.73 -9.65 -37.61
C ASP A 682 27.84 -8.38 -36.74
N ARG A 683 27.55 -7.18 -37.28
CA ARG A 683 27.50 -5.93 -36.51
C ARG A 683 26.31 -5.87 -35.55
N ALA A 684 25.13 -6.34 -35.97
CA ALA A 684 23.99 -6.51 -35.07
C ALA A 684 24.32 -7.51 -33.95
N ARG A 685 25.05 -8.58 -34.30
CA ARG A 685 25.49 -9.60 -33.34
C ARG A 685 26.73 -9.21 -32.52
N THR A 686 27.23 -7.97 -32.61
CA THR A 686 28.40 -7.52 -31.83
C THR A 686 27.93 -6.71 -30.63
N LEU A 687 28.05 -7.29 -29.43
CA LEU A 687 27.73 -6.61 -28.18
C LEU A 687 28.77 -5.52 -27.84
N ARG A 688 28.33 -4.37 -27.33
CA ARG A 688 29.18 -3.20 -27.03
C ARG A 688 29.17 -2.79 -25.56
N GLY A 689 28.08 -3.01 -24.84
CA GLY A 689 27.99 -2.62 -23.43
C GLY A 689 26.79 -3.21 -22.72
N LEU A 690 26.92 -3.32 -21.40
CA LEU A 690 25.82 -3.64 -20.50
C LEU A 690 25.85 -2.63 -19.34
N ALA A 691 24.74 -1.93 -19.12
CA ALA A 691 24.53 -1.09 -17.94
C ALA A 691 23.28 -1.58 -17.18
N VAL A 692 23.29 -1.48 -15.85
CA VAL A 692 22.18 -1.92 -14.99
C VAL A 692 21.97 -0.90 -13.89
N THR A 693 20.70 -0.60 -13.58
CA THR A 693 20.33 0.21 -12.42
C THR A 693 18.97 -0.23 -11.87
N SER A 694 18.55 0.26 -10.71
CA SER A 694 17.25 -0.09 -10.13
C SER A 694 16.63 1.04 -9.32
N ASP A 695 15.33 0.93 -9.02
CA ASP A 695 14.57 1.79 -8.12
C ASP A 695 13.65 0.94 -7.20
N GLU A 696 12.70 1.59 -6.53
CA GLU A 696 11.76 0.96 -5.60
C GLU A 696 10.74 0.00 -6.25
N ALA A 697 10.71 -0.12 -7.58
CA ALA A 697 9.77 -0.97 -8.31
C ALA A 697 10.44 -1.90 -9.34
N TYR A 698 11.56 -1.47 -9.94
CA TYR A 698 12.15 -2.11 -11.11
C TYR A 698 13.66 -2.30 -11.07
N LEU A 699 14.11 -3.36 -11.74
CA LEU A 699 15.46 -3.50 -12.29
C LEU A 699 15.45 -3.04 -13.75
N TYR A 700 16.39 -2.16 -14.13
CA TYR A 700 16.58 -1.66 -15.48
C TYR A 700 17.88 -2.19 -16.05
N ILE A 701 17.87 -2.60 -17.32
CA ILE A 701 19.02 -3.11 -18.07
C ILE A 701 19.13 -2.35 -19.40
N ARG A 702 20.34 -1.94 -19.77
CA ARG A 702 20.68 -1.41 -21.08
C ARG A 702 21.67 -2.34 -21.77
N LEU A 703 21.35 -2.78 -22.98
CA LEU A 703 22.24 -3.53 -23.85
C LEU A 703 22.60 -2.67 -25.06
N ASP A 704 23.88 -2.34 -25.18
CA ASP A 704 24.41 -1.60 -26.33
C ASP A 704 25.00 -2.59 -27.35
N VAL A 705 24.74 -2.41 -28.63
CA VAL A 705 25.31 -3.23 -29.72
C VAL A 705 25.94 -2.36 -30.81
N ASP A 706 26.73 -2.95 -31.71
CA ASP A 706 27.50 -2.19 -32.70
C ASP A 706 26.66 -1.58 -33.82
N ARG A 707 25.62 -2.29 -34.28
CA ARG A 707 24.61 -1.77 -35.22
C ARG A 707 23.33 -2.62 -35.25
N LEU A 708 22.23 -2.17 -34.63
CA LEU A 708 20.94 -2.89 -34.62
C LEU A 708 20.34 -3.04 -36.03
N ASP A 709 20.23 -1.93 -36.74
CA ASP A 709 19.74 -1.84 -38.12
C ASP A 709 20.88 -2.18 -39.09
N ALA A 710 21.10 -3.47 -39.33
CA ALA A 710 22.28 -3.96 -40.06
C ALA A 710 22.18 -3.72 -41.58
N ASP A 711 20.99 -3.86 -42.15
CA ASP A 711 20.70 -3.74 -43.59
C ASP A 711 20.24 -2.33 -44.01
N GLY A 712 19.77 -1.48 -43.09
CA GLY A 712 19.44 -0.08 -43.33
C GLY A 712 17.96 0.19 -43.55
N ASP A 713 17.07 -0.71 -43.11
CA ASP A 713 15.61 -0.54 -43.24
C ASP A 713 14.98 0.31 -42.11
N GLY A 714 15.75 0.56 -41.06
CA GLY A 714 15.37 1.34 -39.88
C GLY A 714 14.96 0.52 -38.65
N ALA A 715 14.91 -0.81 -38.75
CA ALA A 715 14.51 -1.73 -37.68
C ALA A 715 15.56 -2.85 -37.43
N PRO A 716 15.50 -3.58 -36.30
CA PRO A 716 16.29 -4.79 -36.12
C PRO A 716 15.66 -5.99 -36.85
N ASP A 717 16.42 -6.70 -37.70
CA ASP A 717 15.99 -7.98 -38.29
C ASP A 717 16.10 -9.12 -37.25
N TRP A 718 15.01 -9.32 -36.52
CA TRP A 718 14.85 -10.39 -35.52
C TRP A 718 14.93 -11.81 -36.09
N GLY A 719 14.83 -11.98 -37.41
CA GLY A 719 15.09 -13.25 -38.11
C GLY A 719 16.57 -13.54 -38.35
N LYS A 720 17.48 -12.59 -38.03
CA LYS A 720 18.93 -12.71 -38.21
C LYS A 720 19.71 -12.55 -36.92
N VAL A 721 19.16 -11.81 -35.96
CA VAL A 721 19.72 -11.60 -34.62
C VAL A 721 18.64 -11.68 -33.56
N ALA A 722 18.97 -12.29 -32.43
CA ALA A 722 18.24 -12.16 -31.18
C ALA A 722 19.23 -12.05 -30.03
N TYR A 723 18.78 -11.51 -28.89
CA TYR A 723 19.63 -11.32 -27.71
C TYR A 723 19.07 -12.09 -26.52
N LEU A 724 19.96 -12.73 -25.76
CA LEU A 724 19.63 -13.40 -24.50
C LEU A 724 20.36 -12.68 -23.37
N ILE A 725 19.72 -12.53 -22.21
CA ILE A 725 20.38 -12.12 -20.98
C ILE A 725 20.03 -13.13 -19.88
N GLY A 726 20.99 -14.00 -19.56
CA GLY A 726 20.93 -14.86 -18.40
C GLY A 726 21.17 -14.07 -17.10
N ILE A 727 20.43 -14.38 -16.05
CA ILE A 727 20.48 -13.71 -14.75
C ILE A 727 20.64 -14.75 -13.63
N ASP A 728 21.75 -14.67 -12.92
CA ASP A 728 21.98 -15.29 -11.60
C ASP A 728 21.52 -14.30 -10.53
N THR A 729 20.69 -14.77 -9.61
CA THR A 729 20.04 -13.92 -8.62
C THR A 729 20.63 -13.97 -7.21
N TYR A 730 21.41 -15.00 -6.83
CA TYR A 730 22.02 -15.06 -5.48
C TYR A 730 23.23 -16.00 -5.30
N ASP A 731 23.10 -17.29 -5.64
CA ASP A 731 24.13 -18.32 -5.45
C ASP A 731 24.52 -18.91 -6.79
N ALA A 732 25.64 -18.46 -7.35
CA ALA A 732 26.14 -18.81 -8.68
C ALA A 732 26.38 -20.31 -8.95
N ARG A 733 26.16 -21.19 -7.98
CA ARG A 733 26.17 -22.66 -8.15
C ARG A 733 24.77 -23.24 -8.40
N ARG A 734 23.72 -22.48 -8.09
CA ARG A 734 22.31 -22.86 -8.30
C ARG A 734 21.82 -22.24 -9.60
N GLY A 735 20.73 -22.79 -10.13
CA GLY A 735 20.19 -22.45 -11.45
C GLY A 735 20.86 -23.25 -12.56
N ASP A 736 20.44 -22.96 -13.79
CA ASP A 736 20.92 -23.66 -14.98
C ASP A 736 22.21 -23.03 -15.52
N HIS A 737 23.29 -23.79 -15.53
CA HIS A 737 24.59 -23.39 -16.10
C HIS A 737 24.59 -23.33 -17.64
N ARG A 738 23.46 -23.50 -18.32
CA ARG A 738 23.37 -23.52 -19.78
C ARG A 738 22.25 -22.60 -20.30
N LEU A 739 22.56 -21.78 -21.30
CA LEU A 739 21.55 -20.97 -21.98
C LEU A 739 20.52 -21.85 -22.72
N PRO A 740 19.24 -21.41 -22.84
CA PRO A 740 18.16 -22.16 -23.49
C PRO A 740 18.26 -22.18 -25.02
N ILE A 741 19.42 -22.55 -25.57
CA ILE A 741 19.70 -22.64 -27.02
C ILE A 741 20.27 -24.01 -27.40
N THR A 742 20.13 -24.36 -28.69
CA THR A 742 20.63 -25.62 -29.26
C THR A 742 22.16 -25.74 -29.25
N ASP A 743 22.90 -24.64 -29.42
CA ASP A 743 24.37 -24.56 -29.41
C ASP A 743 25.02 -24.75 -28.02
N LYS A 744 24.22 -25.03 -26.98
CA LYS A 744 24.65 -25.39 -25.62
C LYS A 744 25.68 -24.46 -24.98
N ALA A 745 25.55 -23.16 -25.19
CA ALA A 745 26.39 -22.17 -24.54
C ALA A 745 26.32 -22.28 -23.00
N VAL A 746 27.49 -22.36 -22.36
CA VAL A 746 27.65 -22.55 -20.92
C VAL A 746 27.93 -21.21 -20.23
N SER A 747 27.37 -21.04 -19.05
CA SER A 747 27.60 -19.94 -18.12
C SER A 747 28.42 -20.43 -16.91
N PRO A 748 29.44 -19.68 -16.45
CA PRO A 748 30.21 -20.06 -15.27
C PRO A 748 29.43 -19.90 -13.95
N ALA A 749 28.29 -19.20 -13.98
CA ALA A 749 27.30 -19.15 -12.91
C ALA A 749 25.98 -19.78 -13.40
N GLY A 750 25.29 -20.53 -12.55
CA GLY A 750 23.95 -21.01 -12.85
C GLY A 750 22.94 -19.85 -12.87
N LEU A 751 21.93 -19.96 -13.72
CA LEU A 751 21.03 -18.86 -14.08
C LEU A 751 19.59 -19.24 -13.68
N GLU A 752 18.96 -18.43 -12.83
CA GLU A 752 17.54 -18.60 -12.50
C GLU A 752 16.62 -18.10 -13.61
N PHE A 753 17.04 -17.09 -14.37
CA PHE A 753 16.23 -16.47 -15.40
C PHE A 753 17.00 -16.26 -16.70
N CYS A 754 16.27 -16.32 -17.82
CA CYS A 754 16.79 -15.94 -19.13
C CYS A 754 15.79 -15.01 -19.83
N LEU A 755 16.19 -13.75 -19.99
CA LEU A 755 15.55 -12.81 -20.91
C LEU A 755 15.82 -13.25 -22.36
N VAL A 756 14.81 -13.20 -23.21
CA VAL A 756 14.90 -13.44 -24.67
C VAL A 756 14.29 -12.25 -25.40
N LEU A 757 15.10 -11.60 -26.23
CA LEU A 757 14.73 -10.47 -27.08
C LEU A 757 14.83 -10.92 -28.55
N ASP A 758 13.70 -11.39 -29.09
CA ASP A 758 13.60 -11.98 -30.43
C ASP A 758 12.44 -11.41 -31.28
N GLY A 759 11.86 -10.26 -30.86
CA GLY A 759 10.81 -9.57 -31.59
C GLY A 759 9.76 -8.90 -30.70
N ALA A 760 9.12 -7.85 -31.22
CA ALA A 760 8.19 -6.99 -30.46
C ALA A 760 7.02 -7.73 -29.76
N ALA A 761 6.53 -8.82 -30.37
CA ALA A 761 5.42 -9.62 -29.84
C ALA A 761 5.87 -10.91 -29.11
N THR A 762 7.12 -11.33 -29.29
CA THR A 762 7.63 -12.66 -28.89
C THR A 762 8.65 -12.61 -27.75
N SER A 763 9.23 -11.44 -27.49
CA SER A 763 10.23 -11.23 -26.44
C SER A 763 9.64 -11.53 -25.06
N ARG A 764 10.41 -12.22 -24.23
CA ARG A 764 9.92 -12.90 -23.03
C ARG A 764 10.99 -13.11 -21.96
N LEU A 765 10.61 -13.04 -20.70
CA LEU A 765 11.42 -13.50 -19.57
C LEU A 765 11.07 -14.96 -19.25
N LEU A 766 12.06 -15.84 -19.25
CA LEU A 766 11.90 -17.25 -18.90
C LEU A 766 12.55 -17.55 -17.55
N VAL A 767 12.05 -18.55 -16.85
CA VAL A 767 12.56 -19.03 -15.56
C VAL A 767 13.11 -20.45 -15.70
N ASP A 768 14.16 -20.79 -14.96
CA ASP A 768 14.64 -22.15 -14.81
C ASP A 768 13.56 -23.02 -14.15
N THR A 769 13.29 -24.20 -14.72
CA THR A 769 12.13 -25.04 -14.36
C THR A 769 12.02 -25.33 -12.84
N PRO A 770 13.11 -25.61 -12.09
CA PRO A 770 13.04 -25.85 -10.65
C PRO A 770 12.72 -24.61 -9.80
N TYR A 771 12.86 -23.39 -10.33
CA TYR A 771 12.65 -22.11 -9.62
C TYR A 771 11.33 -21.42 -10.00
N ASP A 772 10.50 -22.03 -10.85
CA ASP A 772 9.17 -21.51 -11.17
C ASP A 772 8.21 -21.61 -9.97
N LEU A 773 7.65 -20.47 -9.58
CA LEU A 773 6.73 -20.36 -8.43
C LEU A 773 5.46 -21.21 -8.56
N GLN A 774 4.89 -21.33 -9.77
CA GLN A 774 3.59 -21.99 -9.95
C GLN A 774 3.72 -23.51 -9.87
N THR A 775 4.76 -24.11 -10.49
CA THR A 775 5.05 -25.55 -10.35
C THR A 775 5.38 -25.94 -8.90
N LYS A 776 5.89 -25.00 -8.10
CA LYS A 776 6.25 -25.21 -6.69
C LYS A 776 5.19 -24.77 -5.68
N ARG A 777 4.12 -24.07 -6.10
CA ARG A 777 3.16 -23.40 -5.20
C ARG A 777 2.66 -24.31 -4.08
N HIS A 778 2.25 -25.53 -4.43
CA HIS A 778 1.78 -26.58 -3.53
C HIS A 778 2.83 -27.70 -3.28
N HIS A 779 4.00 -27.61 -3.92
CA HIS A 779 5.01 -28.68 -3.99
C HIS A 779 6.43 -28.16 -3.70
N ARG A 780 6.60 -27.67 -2.47
CA ARG A 780 7.87 -27.19 -1.86
C ARG A 780 8.95 -28.29 -1.93
N PRO A 781 10.27 -27.98 -1.99
CA PRO A 781 10.97 -26.70 -1.78
C PRO A 781 10.80 -25.63 -2.88
N TYR A 782 11.25 -24.40 -2.58
CA TYR A 782 11.19 -23.21 -3.46
C TYR A 782 12.57 -22.74 -3.97
N GLY A 783 13.68 -23.19 -3.38
CA GLY A 783 15.02 -22.77 -3.78
C GLY A 783 15.43 -23.29 -5.16
N SER A 784 16.15 -22.45 -5.92
CA SER A 784 16.82 -22.82 -7.17
C SER A 784 17.80 -23.99 -6.96
N VAL A 785 18.06 -24.82 -7.98
CA VAL A 785 18.94 -26.00 -7.86
C VAL A 785 20.01 -26.02 -8.95
N GLU A 786 21.21 -26.51 -8.61
CA GLU A 786 22.31 -26.68 -9.57
C GLU A 786 21.89 -27.63 -10.70
N ASN A 787 21.88 -27.12 -11.94
CA ASN A 787 21.64 -27.93 -13.13
C ASN A 787 22.33 -27.34 -14.37
N ALA A 788 22.19 -28.00 -15.54
CA ALA A 788 22.86 -27.62 -16.79
C ALA A 788 22.11 -28.12 -18.05
N ASP A 789 20.79 -28.36 -17.96
CA ASP A 789 20.06 -29.08 -19.02
C ASP A 789 19.49 -28.15 -20.12
N GLY A 790 19.46 -26.84 -19.89
CA GLY A 790 18.97 -25.79 -20.78
C GLY A 790 17.46 -25.58 -20.74
N ARG A 791 16.75 -26.04 -19.70
CA ARG A 791 15.27 -26.06 -19.66
C ARG A 791 14.67 -24.87 -18.89
N PHE A 792 14.62 -23.76 -19.61
CA PHE A 792 13.84 -22.60 -19.21
C PHE A 792 12.39 -22.71 -19.71
N MET A 793 11.43 -22.26 -18.90
CA MET A 793 10.00 -22.26 -19.18
C MET A 793 9.35 -20.88 -19.03
N GLU A 794 8.13 -20.73 -19.55
CA GLU A 794 7.32 -19.55 -19.31
C GLU A 794 6.76 -19.54 -17.88
N ILE A 795 6.86 -18.39 -17.21
CA ILE A 795 6.25 -18.09 -15.92
C ILE A 795 4.74 -17.99 -16.13
N LYS A 796 4.01 -19.07 -15.84
CA LYS A 796 2.55 -19.14 -15.95
C LYS A 796 1.91 -19.14 -14.58
N VAL A 797 0.77 -18.49 -14.49
CA VAL A 797 0.10 -18.24 -13.22
C VAL A 797 -1.39 -18.56 -13.37
N GLU A 798 -1.93 -19.36 -12.46
CA GLU A 798 -3.36 -19.60 -12.37
C GLU A 798 -4.06 -18.36 -11.81
N THR A 799 -4.96 -17.78 -12.60
CA THR A 799 -5.71 -16.55 -12.26
C THR A 799 -7.13 -16.86 -11.82
N ASN A 800 -7.73 -17.94 -12.35
CA ASN A 800 -9.06 -18.39 -11.96
C ASN A 800 -8.93 -19.89 -11.65
N ARG A 801 -9.33 -20.29 -10.45
CA ARG A 801 -9.33 -21.70 -10.06
C ARG A 801 -10.38 -22.47 -10.85
N ARG A 802 -10.22 -23.78 -10.98
CA ARG A 802 -11.31 -24.64 -11.50
C ARG A 802 -12.49 -24.56 -10.54
N ARG A 803 -13.71 -24.41 -11.07
CA ARG A 803 -14.98 -24.44 -10.32
C ARG A 803 -15.90 -25.55 -10.78
N VAL A 804 -16.72 -26.09 -9.89
CA VAL A 804 -17.86 -26.96 -10.22
C VAL A 804 -19.15 -26.29 -9.74
N GLY A 805 -20.08 -25.98 -10.64
CA GLY A 805 -21.37 -25.36 -10.29
C GLY A 805 -22.30 -26.30 -9.51
N ARG A 806 -23.39 -25.77 -8.94
CA ARG A 806 -24.34 -26.56 -8.13
C ARG A 806 -25.06 -27.66 -8.91
N ASP A 807 -25.08 -27.55 -10.24
CA ASP A 807 -25.63 -28.54 -11.18
C ASP A 807 -24.60 -29.57 -11.67
N GLY A 808 -23.35 -29.49 -11.19
CA GLY A 808 -22.22 -30.33 -11.62
C GLY A 808 -21.48 -29.80 -12.86
N THR A 809 -21.81 -28.62 -13.39
CA THR A 809 -21.10 -28.02 -14.52
C THR A 809 -19.66 -27.68 -14.14
N VAL A 810 -18.67 -28.24 -14.85
CA VAL A 810 -17.24 -27.98 -14.59
C VAL A 810 -16.76 -26.78 -15.41
N TYR A 811 -16.28 -25.76 -14.73
CA TYR A 811 -15.62 -24.58 -15.29
C TYR A 811 -14.10 -24.73 -15.14
N PRO A 812 -13.33 -24.81 -16.24
CA PRO A 812 -11.90 -25.09 -16.17
C PRO A 812 -11.11 -23.91 -15.57
N ALA A 813 -10.00 -24.23 -14.90
CA ALA A 813 -9.04 -23.23 -14.44
C ALA A 813 -8.49 -22.41 -15.62
N GLN A 814 -8.16 -21.15 -15.36
CA GLN A 814 -7.58 -20.23 -16.34
C GLN A 814 -6.21 -19.74 -15.90
N GLN A 815 -5.31 -19.56 -16.86
CA GLN A 815 -3.92 -19.16 -16.62
C GLN A 815 -3.52 -17.97 -17.49
N SER A 816 -2.65 -17.12 -16.95
CA SER A 816 -2.00 -16.03 -17.66
C SER A 816 -0.48 -16.21 -17.66
N SER A 817 0.18 -15.83 -18.76
CA SER A 817 1.64 -15.83 -18.87
C SER A 817 2.18 -14.49 -18.39
N ARG A 818 3.05 -14.51 -17.37
CA ARG A 818 3.77 -13.31 -16.91
C ARG A 818 5.04 -13.04 -17.75
N SER A 819 5.48 -14.04 -18.51
CA SER A 819 6.73 -14.03 -19.29
C SER A 819 6.77 -13.02 -20.44
N GLN A 820 5.67 -12.80 -21.17
CA GLN A 820 5.68 -11.92 -22.35
C GLN A 820 6.04 -10.49 -21.94
N LEU A 821 6.95 -9.85 -22.69
CA LEU A 821 7.43 -8.50 -22.42
C LEU A 821 6.82 -7.48 -23.39
N ILE A 822 6.28 -6.41 -22.84
CA ILE A 822 5.55 -5.38 -23.57
C ILE A 822 6.54 -4.43 -24.25
N HIS A 823 6.71 -4.57 -25.57
CA HIS A 823 7.46 -3.61 -26.38
C HIS A 823 6.68 -2.29 -26.52
N GLY A 824 7.33 -1.13 -26.39
CA GLY A 824 6.68 0.16 -26.59
C GLY A 824 7.56 1.37 -26.27
N SER A 825 6.96 2.40 -25.68
CA SER A 825 7.65 3.59 -25.15
C SER A 825 6.92 4.10 -23.91
N MET A 826 7.66 4.56 -22.91
CA MET A 826 7.12 5.26 -21.74
C MET A 826 7.00 6.78 -21.94
N ASP A 827 7.48 7.31 -23.06
CA ASP A 827 7.42 8.75 -23.35
C ASP A 827 6.06 9.15 -23.94
N ARG A 828 5.31 9.98 -23.20
CA ARG A 828 4.01 10.53 -23.60
C ARG A 828 4.02 11.39 -24.88
N ARG A 829 5.20 11.67 -25.46
CA ARG A 829 5.34 12.26 -26.81
C ARG A 829 5.10 11.24 -27.93
N ASP A 830 5.34 9.96 -27.66
CA ASP A 830 5.19 8.87 -28.63
C ASP A 830 3.72 8.39 -28.64
N ARG A 831 3.15 8.13 -29.83
CA ARG A 831 1.68 7.92 -30.00
C ARG A 831 1.11 6.77 -29.17
N ASP A 832 1.87 5.69 -29.07
CA ASP A 832 1.45 4.42 -28.51
C ASP A 832 2.10 4.19 -27.13
N SER A 833 2.33 5.28 -26.39
CA SER A 833 3.04 5.27 -25.10
C SER A 833 2.26 4.53 -24.00
N SER A 834 2.96 3.80 -23.13
CA SER A 834 2.36 3.10 -22.00
C SER A 834 3.31 3.01 -20.80
N THR A 835 2.77 3.22 -19.59
CA THR A 835 3.50 2.98 -18.34
C THR A 835 3.75 1.50 -18.06
N LEU A 836 3.16 0.59 -18.86
CA LEU A 836 3.43 -0.87 -18.82
C LEU A 836 4.54 -1.33 -19.78
N THR A 837 5.20 -0.44 -20.54
CA THR A 837 6.30 -0.85 -21.42
C THR A 837 7.44 -1.50 -20.62
N ASP A 838 7.79 -2.74 -20.96
CA ASP A 838 8.92 -3.46 -20.36
C ASP A 838 10.21 -3.23 -21.14
N TRP A 839 10.15 -3.03 -22.47
CA TRP A 839 11.36 -2.87 -23.28
C TRP A 839 11.16 -2.03 -24.55
N ALA A 840 12.26 -1.45 -25.04
CA ALA A 840 12.35 -0.69 -26.28
C ALA A 840 13.70 -0.96 -26.96
N ALA A 841 13.72 -0.96 -28.30
CA ALA A 841 14.95 -1.00 -29.09
C ALA A 841 15.00 0.19 -30.07
N ARG A 842 16.15 0.84 -30.18
CA ARG A 842 16.33 2.03 -31.03
C ARG A 842 17.58 1.94 -31.89
N THR A 843 17.38 2.07 -33.20
CA THR A 843 18.39 1.89 -34.24
C THR A 843 19.28 3.12 -34.45
N ASP A 844 18.84 4.30 -34.01
CA ASP A 844 19.65 5.52 -33.97
C ASP A 844 20.70 5.49 -32.85
N SER A 845 20.33 5.03 -31.64
CA SER A 845 21.23 4.83 -30.50
C SER A 845 21.96 3.47 -30.50
N ASN A 846 21.48 2.49 -31.28
CA ASN A 846 21.91 1.08 -31.25
C ASN A 846 21.82 0.46 -29.84
N THR A 847 20.81 0.90 -29.10
CA THR A 847 20.56 0.55 -27.70
C THR A 847 19.25 -0.22 -27.57
N ILE A 848 19.24 -1.22 -26.69
CA ILE A 848 18.03 -1.87 -26.18
C ILE A 848 17.91 -1.58 -24.69
N GLU A 849 16.75 -1.08 -24.28
CA GLU A 849 16.39 -0.83 -22.89
C GLU A 849 15.37 -1.85 -22.42
N ILE A 850 15.56 -2.39 -21.23
CA ILE A 850 14.66 -3.35 -20.57
C ILE A 850 14.43 -2.90 -19.14
N ARG A 851 13.21 -3.13 -18.64
CA ARG A 851 12.76 -2.87 -17.28
C ARG A 851 11.93 -4.06 -16.81
N LEU A 852 12.36 -4.66 -15.71
CA LEU A 852 11.73 -5.85 -15.10
C LEU A 852 11.26 -5.48 -13.70
N GLY A 853 9.98 -5.69 -13.40
CA GLY A 853 9.46 -5.51 -12.04
C GLY A 853 10.09 -6.53 -11.09
N TRP A 854 10.42 -6.14 -9.86
CA TRP A 854 11.15 -7.02 -8.93
C TRP A 854 10.49 -8.40 -8.71
N GLY A 855 9.15 -8.45 -8.64
CA GLY A 855 8.38 -9.69 -8.52
C GLY A 855 8.45 -10.65 -9.72
N LEU A 856 8.98 -10.23 -10.89
CA LEU A 856 9.26 -11.14 -12.02
C LEU A 856 10.51 -11.99 -11.80
N LEU A 857 11.40 -11.56 -10.89
CA LEU A 857 12.72 -12.16 -10.63
C LEU A 857 12.75 -12.87 -9.26
N ASN A 858 11.59 -13.29 -8.75
CA ASN A 858 11.40 -13.89 -7.42
C ASN A 858 12.04 -13.08 -6.27
N VAL A 859 12.13 -11.75 -6.40
CA VAL A 859 12.59 -10.86 -5.32
C VAL A 859 11.45 -10.66 -4.32
N THR A 860 11.68 -11.03 -3.06
CA THR A 860 10.67 -10.96 -1.99
C THR A 860 10.67 -9.61 -1.28
N ASP A 861 11.84 -8.96 -1.21
CA ASP A 861 12.01 -7.59 -0.75
C ASP A 861 13.29 -6.95 -1.35
N PRO A 862 13.17 -6.08 -2.37
CA PRO A 862 14.33 -5.40 -2.95
C PRO A 862 14.97 -4.41 -1.97
N SER A 863 14.24 -3.92 -0.96
CA SER A 863 14.73 -2.93 0.00
C SER A 863 15.77 -3.52 0.97
N SER A 864 15.70 -4.82 1.29
CA SER A 864 16.73 -5.56 2.05
C SER A 864 17.74 -6.32 1.19
N ARG A 865 17.42 -6.51 -0.11
CA ARG A 865 18.04 -7.44 -1.08
C ARG A 865 17.70 -8.91 -0.79
N SER A 866 16.43 -9.21 -0.55
CA SER A 866 15.97 -10.57 -0.29
C SER A 866 15.30 -11.17 -1.53
N VAL A 867 15.71 -12.40 -1.88
CA VAL A 867 15.15 -13.21 -2.97
C VAL A 867 14.61 -14.52 -2.43
N LEU A 868 13.67 -15.13 -3.15
CA LEU A 868 13.02 -16.37 -2.76
C LEU A 868 14.04 -17.50 -2.59
N SER A 869 13.92 -18.23 -1.49
CA SER A 869 14.74 -19.41 -1.21
C SER A 869 13.95 -20.35 -0.30
N ASP A 870 14.56 -21.47 0.06
CA ASP A 870 14.02 -22.35 1.10
C ASP A 870 14.13 -21.71 2.49
N ASP A 871 13.11 -21.90 3.32
CA ASP A 871 13.20 -21.61 4.76
C ASP A 871 14.15 -22.66 5.38
N PRO A 872 15.25 -22.24 6.05
CA PRO A 872 16.27 -23.15 6.57
C PRO A 872 15.80 -23.97 7.78
N ASP A 873 14.79 -23.51 8.51
CA ASP A 873 14.25 -24.16 9.70
C ASP A 873 13.06 -25.08 9.34
N ASN A 874 12.30 -24.74 8.30
CA ASN A 874 11.14 -25.53 7.87
C ASN A 874 10.85 -25.40 6.36
N LEU A 875 11.20 -26.41 5.56
CA LEU A 875 10.88 -26.49 4.13
C LEU A 875 9.38 -26.46 3.78
N LYS A 876 8.47 -26.49 4.78
CA LYS A 876 7.03 -26.21 4.58
C LYS A 876 6.69 -24.71 4.60
N ASN A 877 7.63 -23.80 4.81
CA ASN A 877 7.40 -22.36 4.76
C ASN A 877 7.98 -21.76 3.47
N VAL A 878 7.58 -20.54 3.14
CA VAL A 878 8.30 -19.72 2.15
C VAL A 878 9.48 -19.07 2.85
N GLY A 879 10.69 -19.28 2.32
CA GLY A 879 11.90 -18.65 2.81
C GLY A 879 12.40 -17.53 1.89
N CYS A 880 13.39 -16.80 2.38
CA CYS A 880 14.17 -15.88 1.57
C CYS A 880 15.65 -15.94 1.96
N THR A 881 16.51 -15.53 1.04
CA THR A 881 17.94 -15.34 1.31
C THR A 881 18.41 -14.00 0.78
N ARG A 882 19.48 -13.47 1.38
CA ARG A 882 20.01 -12.16 1.00
C ARG A 882 20.98 -12.30 -0.16
N THR A 883 20.68 -11.67 -1.30
CA THR A 883 21.59 -11.63 -2.44
C THR A 883 22.74 -10.63 -2.24
N ALA A 884 23.92 -10.97 -2.78
CA ALA A 884 25.02 -10.04 -2.93
C ALA A 884 24.75 -9.00 -4.04
N GLY A 885 23.96 -9.38 -5.05
CA GLY A 885 23.75 -8.69 -6.31
C GLY A 885 23.48 -9.72 -7.42
N PHE A 886 23.01 -9.26 -8.58
CA PHE A 886 22.70 -10.13 -9.72
C PHE A 886 23.86 -10.16 -10.71
N ARG A 887 24.18 -11.35 -11.27
CA ARG A 887 25.19 -11.48 -12.34
C ARG A 887 24.50 -11.65 -13.68
N PHE A 888 25.10 -11.12 -14.74
CA PHE A 888 24.50 -11.11 -16.08
C PHE A 888 25.39 -11.80 -17.11
N TYR A 889 24.80 -12.71 -17.88
CA TYR A 889 25.39 -13.28 -19.09
C TYR A 889 24.62 -12.77 -20.31
N ALA A 890 25.13 -11.74 -20.99
CA ALA A 890 24.51 -11.26 -22.22
C ALA A 890 25.09 -12.00 -23.43
N ALA A 891 24.23 -12.42 -24.36
CA ALA A 891 24.58 -13.15 -25.56
C ALA A 891 23.84 -12.62 -26.79
N ALA A 892 24.52 -12.55 -27.93
CA ALA A 892 23.88 -12.39 -29.24
C ALA A 892 23.89 -13.73 -29.96
N ILE A 893 22.75 -14.10 -30.53
CA ILE A 893 22.57 -15.36 -31.26
C ILE A 893 22.19 -15.10 -32.71
N LYS A 894 22.47 -16.08 -33.56
CA LYS A 894 21.86 -16.22 -34.88
C LYS A 894 20.69 -17.22 -34.77
N PRO A 895 19.44 -16.77 -34.91
CA PRO A 895 18.28 -17.66 -35.01
C PRO A 895 18.38 -18.57 -36.23
N GLU A 896 17.89 -19.79 -36.08
CA GLU A 896 17.69 -20.77 -37.17
C GLU A 896 16.20 -21.14 -37.31
N GLY A 897 15.46 -21.12 -36.20
CA GLY A 897 14.00 -21.17 -36.17
C GLY A 897 13.33 -19.78 -36.20
N ALA A 898 12.01 -19.76 -36.08
CA ALA A 898 11.22 -18.52 -35.98
C ALA A 898 11.31 -17.86 -34.59
N ALA A 899 11.12 -16.54 -34.55
CA ALA A 899 10.91 -15.76 -33.34
C ALA A 899 9.77 -16.33 -32.48
N GLY A 900 9.90 -16.27 -31.15
CA GLY A 900 8.95 -16.92 -30.24
C GLY A 900 9.07 -18.45 -30.19
N GLY A 901 10.14 -19.01 -30.75
CA GLY A 901 10.41 -20.45 -30.73
C GLY A 901 10.43 -21.04 -29.31
N ARG A 902 10.05 -22.32 -29.21
CA ARG A 902 10.09 -23.10 -27.97
C ARG A 902 11.53 -23.26 -27.48
N THR A 903 11.69 -23.45 -26.18
CA THR A 903 12.99 -23.82 -25.58
C THR A 903 13.30 -25.31 -25.79
N PRO A 904 14.56 -25.70 -26.06
CA PRO A 904 15.70 -24.83 -26.38
C PRO A 904 15.53 -24.18 -27.76
N ILE A 905 15.83 -22.88 -27.87
CA ILE A 905 15.70 -22.09 -29.08
C ILE A 905 16.72 -22.60 -30.12
N GLU A 906 16.24 -22.85 -31.34
CA GLU A 906 17.07 -23.23 -32.48
C GLU A 906 17.93 -22.03 -32.93
N ALA A 907 19.16 -21.99 -32.44
CA ALA A 907 20.06 -20.86 -32.60
C ALA A 907 21.52 -21.22 -32.32
N ARG A 908 22.44 -20.51 -32.99
CA ARG A 908 23.88 -20.57 -32.74
C ARG A 908 24.37 -19.31 -32.03
N LEU A 909 25.28 -19.48 -31.07
CA LEU A 909 25.93 -18.36 -30.39
C LEU A 909 26.80 -17.60 -31.41
N ALA A 910 26.60 -16.29 -31.49
CA ALA A 910 27.45 -15.39 -32.26
C ALA A 910 28.48 -14.71 -31.36
N ASP A 911 28.04 -14.26 -30.18
CA ASP A 911 28.81 -13.38 -29.32
C ASP A 911 28.29 -13.40 -27.89
N ARG A 912 29.12 -12.96 -26.95
CA ARG A 912 28.77 -12.80 -25.54
C ARG A 912 29.50 -11.62 -24.91
N LEU A 913 28.96 -11.14 -23.79
CA LEU A 913 29.52 -10.06 -23.02
C LEU A 913 29.50 -10.47 -21.53
N PRO A 914 30.69 -10.61 -20.88
CA PRO A 914 32.03 -10.37 -21.42
C PRO A 914 32.49 -11.43 -22.44
N PRO A 915 33.40 -11.06 -23.38
CA PRO A 915 34.04 -12.02 -24.27
C PRO A 915 35.19 -12.76 -23.58
N GLY A 916 35.68 -13.82 -24.20
CA GLY A 916 36.78 -14.64 -23.71
C GLY A 916 36.33 -15.87 -22.94
N ASP A 917 37.27 -16.71 -22.52
CA ASP A 917 36.94 -17.94 -21.79
C ASP A 917 36.52 -17.62 -20.35
N LEU A 918 35.23 -17.74 -20.06
CA LEU A 918 34.63 -17.42 -18.77
C LEU A 918 34.65 -18.68 -17.90
N ALA A 919 35.53 -18.73 -16.91
CA ALA A 919 35.84 -19.93 -16.14
C ALA A 919 35.27 -19.90 -14.71
N GLN A 920 34.94 -18.72 -14.18
CA GLN A 920 34.46 -18.53 -12.81
C GLN A 920 33.28 -17.53 -12.73
N PRO A 921 32.37 -17.65 -11.75
CA PRO A 921 31.26 -16.69 -11.58
C PRO A 921 31.69 -15.21 -11.45
N SER A 922 32.92 -14.95 -11.00
CA SER A 922 33.50 -13.61 -10.91
C SER A 922 33.79 -12.97 -12.26
N ASP A 923 33.82 -13.75 -13.34
CA ASP A 923 34.06 -13.26 -14.69
C ASP A 923 32.81 -12.60 -15.29
N LEU A 924 31.63 -12.79 -14.68
CA LEU A 924 30.39 -12.15 -15.08
C LEU A 924 30.19 -10.79 -14.36
N PRO A 925 29.73 -9.74 -15.07
CA PRO A 925 29.40 -8.46 -14.47
C PRO A 925 28.27 -8.61 -13.44
N MET A 926 28.49 -8.06 -12.24
CA MET A 926 27.53 -8.10 -11.14
C MET A 926 26.96 -6.71 -10.83
N TYR A 927 25.64 -6.58 -10.77
CA TYR A 927 24.95 -5.40 -10.25
C TYR A 927 24.57 -5.61 -8.79
N ALA A 928 24.98 -4.69 -7.91
CA ALA A 928 24.53 -4.63 -6.53
C ALA A 928 23.97 -3.23 -6.25
N TRP A 929 22.80 -3.17 -5.63
CA TRP A 929 22.15 -1.91 -5.23
C TRP A 929 22.23 -1.70 -3.71
N ARG A 930 21.95 -0.46 -3.29
CA ARG A 930 21.82 -0.11 -1.88
C ARG A 930 20.39 -0.40 -1.42
N GLY A 931 20.23 -1.10 -0.31
CA GLY A 931 18.93 -1.23 0.36
C GLY A 931 18.45 0.07 1.02
N TRP A 932 17.17 0.12 1.38
CA TRP A 932 16.52 1.30 1.95
C TRP A 932 15.52 0.91 3.04
N ASP A 933 15.24 1.83 3.96
CA ASP A 933 14.20 1.70 5.00
C ASP A 933 13.14 2.81 4.92
N GLU A 934 13.30 3.75 3.98
CA GLU A 934 12.32 4.78 3.58
C GLU A 934 12.39 4.86 2.04
N PRO A 935 11.29 4.65 1.29
CA PRO A 935 11.29 4.72 -0.17
C PRO A 935 11.26 6.17 -0.68
N THR A 936 11.79 6.42 -1.87
CA THR A 936 11.55 7.67 -2.59
C THR A 936 10.39 7.49 -3.58
N TYR A 937 9.49 8.48 -3.61
CA TYR A 937 8.34 8.44 -4.50
C TYR A 937 7.84 9.85 -4.84
N HIS A 938 7.02 9.91 -5.89
CA HIS A 938 6.23 11.09 -6.25
C HIS A 938 4.80 10.67 -6.65
N ILE A 939 3.84 11.60 -6.53
CA ILE A 939 2.44 11.36 -6.88
C ILE A 939 2.08 12.12 -8.16
N GLU A 940 1.54 11.42 -9.16
CA GLU A 940 0.97 12.02 -10.38
C GLU A 940 -0.45 11.51 -10.66
N LYS A 941 -1.16 12.16 -11.60
CA LYS A 941 -2.45 11.66 -12.09
C LYS A 941 -2.22 10.61 -13.17
N LYS A 942 -2.92 9.48 -13.09
CA LYS A 942 -2.94 8.47 -14.16
C LYS A 942 -3.63 8.99 -15.42
N GLU A 943 -3.31 8.42 -16.58
CA GLU A 943 -3.91 8.84 -17.86
C GLU A 943 -5.45 8.77 -17.88
N GLY A 944 -6.00 7.75 -17.23
CA GLY A 944 -7.44 7.53 -17.05
C GLY A 944 -8.18 8.67 -16.35
N TRP A 945 -7.47 9.52 -15.59
CA TRP A 945 -8.05 10.68 -14.88
C TRP A 945 -8.88 11.57 -15.80
N SER A 946 -8.39 11.84 -17.02
CA SER A 946 -9.09 12.72 -17.96
C SER A 946 -10.38 12.09 -18.52
N ILE A 947 -10.42 10.76 -18.61
CA ILE A 947 -11.53 9.97 -19.12
C ILE A 947 -12.63 9.93 -18.06
N LEU A 948 -12.25 9.59 -16.82
CA LEU A 948 -13.12 9.61 -15.65
C LEU A 948 -13.73 10.99 -15.40
N LYS A 949 -12.94 12.06 -15.55
CA LYS A 949 -13.48 13.42 -15.46
C LYS A 949 -14.63 13.66 -16.44
N ARG A 950 -14.46 13.30 -17.72
CA ARG A 950 -15.52 13.45 -18.74
C ARG A 950 -16.73 12.57 -18.45
N ALA A 951 -16.52 11.35 -17.94
CA ALA A 951 -17.59 10.45 -17.53
C ALA A 951 -18.39 11.01 -16.34
N PHE A 952 -17.71 11.56 -15.34
CA PHE A 952 -18.33 12.18 -14.17
C PHE A 952 -19.03 13.51 -14.50
N GLU A 953 -18.54 14.25 -15.49
CA GLU A 953 -19.25 15.42 -16.05
C GLU A 953 -20.52 15.02 -16.82
N ALA A 954 -20.54 13.86 -17.48
CA ALA A 954 -21.70 13.34 -18.19
C ALA A 954 -22.76 12.68 -17.29
N LEU A 955 -22.35 12.09 -16.15
CA LEU A 955 -23.26 11.47 -15.18
C LEU A 955 -24.07 12.53 -14.40
N PRO A 956 -25.41 12.41 -14.32
CA PRO A 956 -26.27 13.42 -13.74
C PRO A 956 -25.95 13.63 -12.25
N ALA A 957 -25.69 14.86 -11.83
CA ALA A 957 -25.55 15.18 -10.40
C ALA A 957 -26.91 15.08 -9.68
N HIS A 958 -27.96 15.58 -10.33
CA HIS A 958 -29.35 15.51 -9.90
C HIS A 958 -30.19 14.96 -11.06
N ARG A 959 -30.84 13.82 -10.84
CA ARG A 959 -31.76 13.20 -11.81
C ARG A 959 -33.17 13.37 -11.28
N GLU A 960 -34.07 14.00 -12.05
CA GLU A 960 -35.50 14.04 -11.68
C GLU A 960 -36.09 12.62 -11.77
N ALA A 961 -37.27 12.39 -11.20
CA ALA A 961 -37.93 11.09 -11.30
C ALA A 961 -38.35 10.84 -12.76
N PRO A 962 -38.29 9.59 -13.28
CA PRO A 962 -38.90 9.25 -14.56
C PRO A 962 -40.43 9.41 -14.51
#